data_AF-A0A7S4Q6P4-F1
#
_entry.id   AF-A0A7S4Q6P4-F1
#
_cell.length_a   1.000
_cell.length_b   1.000
_cell.length_c   1.000
_cell.angle_alpha   90.00
_cell.angle_beta   90.00
_cell.angle_gamma   90.00
#
_symmetry.space_group_name_H-M   'P 1'
#
loop_
_entity.id
_entity.type
_entity.pdbx_description
1 polymer ?
#
loop_
_entity_poly.entity_id
_entity_poly.type
_entity_poly.pdbx_seq_one_letter_code
_entity_poly.pdbx_strand_id
1 'polypeptide(L)'
;DWSGGPPPGPRPCSSSGAFPAPPVCGPREEAPECLLSELSELPGVRWSRDCETCRAGEDGAGCSCDVWCADWAVDSKAGGPPGRKGCHRRLRPPGKATCADIREKGACVASLEGSKPCIWQRTLSAKGASGICVAKGSPEVADFPDSGSYARLAYGEWDPLPICLPKCSHDFHSPFSANVEATGCDGCHVGQRLPAYEGEAGEDVCPCRVHCREGTERYGGGPEGARACSGVDPHLEAPPLCLPPRPAWCRRPLGQQFSVRGCEDCQPGVGLCGPCSISCHEGYLQAGGASQPEKACKEVDVQGRLEPAVCRESIDKDSCLARKEEVAPGQFQPCCYRARRFGHSMKDEQSGVLCAPKGSPAIRWDEPPDDCAPVTQGAWEDMPVCKEKCKNIFSEDEHLDESGCEDCTSSPSAACPCEVSCRAPARALKGLDAGGDPYPNEGPKRCLEVGGEVRFESPPACARPCQAPDSAQGTLNVSQCTEGCLPGASGCVCKISCAANFRPVGGGTNGGSFQCGEAGVYTGLPVCRPLCKKPDDQFGQLDTSDCGLCVAGSSDCKCNLRCRGLRSGGGPEGPYTCEFVPGSDEVLARGVWVVRDEEERERLGAGGRQVPACLSPVFVTVVSATTKDGIAGVAIEVFLDADQIASTKTGADGQVMLDMIGDESVEVVASIKGYATIRRIFQRSTFCLDPKANCGLQLSMSQVLLFGELNPNGCYFTAARDTREWEMRAVLEWTNDPKDLDIWARNLDCYMSTAKRYHCVGGQPDQCKRHLLAEKAYFDSEKQVCTVRRCIAPDDQTAMDKEGKPKCKKEFENQFPKWATWKSRYVGGMHQRLGGPEDETQRSSVVPIKASSIRIVTLAGFAAKVVRRFCGGRACAFLNGDFVERQGAGYVVAGRETYWKGRECFLYLCARDGAWSLAAARALEQVRDGDCTAFARAPRGRDVLDPAKVGFLELWDSEKAAFVDVEQGGAGVARLHLADSDRDLAWTDDNYMFLNVDHKTGYGPETVTFRSVPPGTYQIAVNTFSRNDVNANIKQGKPVVTIYVGGGERALFECQIRPECHNSSLVWSVVNIQIFDGGEELADGKPTGKDRYYMRLFDTAETLFGSLHEVDVPTSDAKFQEEQKYNAPEAKYFRVPSSQSYSDHELGFVCHGECKPAPGYEQCLDRPL
;
A
#
# COMPACT_ATOMS: atom_id res chain seq x y z
N ASP A 1 -33.75 -60.86 4.91
CA ASP A 1 -34.40 -62.06 4.30
C ASP A 1 -33.44 -63.23 4.11
N TRP A 2 -33.95 -64.40 3.74
CA TRP A 2 -33.14 -65.49 3.16
C TRP A 2 -32.48 -65.01 1.86
N SER A 3 -31.18 -65.26 1.72
CA SER A 3 -30.35 -64.75 0.61
C SER A 3 -29.63 -65.85 -0.17
N GLY A 4 -29.42 -67.03 0.43
CA GLY A 4 -28.75 -68.19 -0.19
C GLY A 4 -28.61 -69.37 0.77
N GLY A 5 -28.15 -70.51 0.26
CA GLY A 5 -28.01 -71.77 1.01
C GLY A 5 -29.33 -72.52 1.23
N PRO A 6 -29.29 -73.82 1.60
CA PRO A 6 -30.50 -74.64 1.76
C PRO A 6 -31.44 -74.09 2.85
N PRO A 7 -32.77 -74.28 2.71
CA PRO A 7 -33.75 -73.68 3.61
C PRO A 7 -33.58 -74.16 5.06
N PRO A 8 -33.96 -73.33 6.06
CA PRO A 8 -33.83 -73.67 7.47
C PRO A 8 -34.72 -74.86 7.85
N GLY A 9 -34.10 -75.95 8.29
CA GLY A 9 -34.76 -77.20 8.68
C GLY A 9 -33.77 -78.20 9.28
N PRO A 10 -34.24 -79.31 9.86
CA PRO A 10 -33.39 -80.34 10.46
C PRO A 10 -32.50 -81.02 9.42
N ARG A 11 -31.23 -81.24 9.76
CA ARG A 11 -30.19 -81.71 8.83
C ARG A 11 -29.79 -83.16 9.14
N PRO A 12 -30.02 -84.13 8.25
CA PRO A 12 -29.45 -85.47 8.40
C PRO A 12 -27.94 -85.42 8.15
N CYS A 13 -27.17 -86.23 8.89
CA CYS A 13 -25.75 -86.41 8.63
C CYS A 13 -25.56 -87.25 7.35
N SER A 14 -24.68 -86.81 6.45
CA SER A 14 -24.22 -87.66 5.35
C SER A 14 -23.24 -88.72 5.86
N SER A 15 -23.09 -89.83 5.12
CA SER A 15 -22.08 -90.86 5.37
C SER A 15 -20.63 -90.38 5.16
N SER A 16 -20.42 -89.13 4.72
CA SER A 16 -19.11 -88.49 4.56
C SER A 16 -18.70 -87.55 5.70
N GLY A 17 -19.54 -87.39 6.74
CA GLY A 17 -19.17 -86.69 7.97
C GLY A 17 -19.08 -85.15 7.90
N ALA A 18 -19.42 -84.53 6.76
CA ALA A 18 -19.45 -83.08 6.60
C ALA A 18 -20.88 -82.52 6.64
N PHE A 19 -21.11 -81.47 7.43
CA PHE A 19 -22.36 -80.72 7.36
C PHE A 19 -22.42 -79.85 6.09
N PRO A 20 -23.58 -79.69 5.43
CA PRO A 20 -23.75 -78.69 4.38
C PRO A 20 -23.66 -77.27 4.95
N ALA A 21 -23.38 -76.28 4.09
CA ALA A 21 -23.25 -74.88 4.50
C ALA A 21 -24.49 -74.34 5.26
N PRO A 22 -24.33 -73.39 6.21
CA PRO A 22 -25.45 -72.71 6.87
C PRO A 22 -26.25 -71.84 5.89
N PRO A 23 -27.53 -71.53 6.16
CA PRO A 23 -28.29 -70.58 5.36
C PRO A 23 -27.76 -69.16 5.55
N VAL A 24 -27.75 -68.37 4.46
CA VAL A 24 -27.30 -66.98 4.49
C VAL A 24 -28.50 -66.05 4.69
N CYS A 25 -28.52 -65.36 5.84
CA CYS A 25 -29.54 -64.39 6.21
C CYS A 25 -29.02 -62.96 6.00
N GLY A 26 -29.68 -62.20 5.13
CA GLY A 26 -29.39 -60.79 4.88
C GLY A 26 -30.29 -59.84 5.69
N PRO A 27 -29.95 -58.54 5.76
CA PRO A 27 -30.73 -57.51 6.45
C PRO A 27 -32.15 -57.33 5.89
N ARG A 28 -32.93 -56.50 6.56
CA ARG A 28 -34.29 -56.09 6.17
C ARG A 28 -34.18 -54.93 5.16
N GLU A 29 -35.02 -54.89 4.12
CA GLU A 29 -35.05 -53.72 3.23
C GLU A 29 -35.55 -52.48 4.00
N GLU A 30 -34.79 -51.39 3.91
CA GLU A 30 -35.17 -50.05 4.37
C GLU A 30 -36.04 -49.36 3.30
N ALA A 31 -36.83 -48.35 3.71
CA ALA A 31 -37.58 -47.53 2.75
C ALA A 31 -36.61 -46.76 1.84
N PRO A 32 -36.86 -46.67 0.52
CA PRO A 32 -35.98 -45.91 -0.36
C PRO A 32 -36.14 -44.41 -0.12
N GLU A 33 -35.02 -43.73 0.03
CA GLU A 33 -34.94 -42.27 0.02
C GLU A 33 -35.19 -41.75 -1.41
N CYS A 34 -35.85 -40.59 -1.54
CA CYS A 34 -35.78 -39.81 -2.78
C CYS A 34 -34.41 -39.13 -2.84
N LEU A 35 -33.72 -39.19 -3.99
CA LEU A 35 -32.32 -38.77 -4.06
C LEU A 35 -32.21 -37.23 -4.13
N LEU A 36 -31.60 -36.63 -3.10
CA LEU A 36 -31.31 -35.19 -3.04
C LEU A 36 -30.43 -34.69 -4.20
N SER A 37 -29.66 -35.58 -4.84
CA SER A 37 -28.87 -35.23 -6.03
C SER A 37 -29.75 -34.65 -7.14
N GLU A 38 -30.96 -35.20 -7.34
CA GLU A 38 -31.93 -34.77 -8.35
C GLU A 38 -32.46 -33.34 -8.09
N LEU A 39 -32.44 -32.87 -6.83
CA LEU A 39 -32.76 -31.49 -6.47
C LEU A 39 -31.54 -30.57 -6.61
N SER A 40 -30.35 -31.02 -6.20
CA SER A 40 -29.13 -30.22 -6.26
C SER A 40 -28.55 -30.02 -7.66
N GLU A 41 -28.96 -30.85 -8.63
CA GLU A 41 -28.53 -30.74 -10.03
C GLU A 41 -29.40 -29.79 -10.87
N LEU A 42 -30.49 -29.22 -10.32
CA LEU A 42 -31.37 -28.26 -11.00
C LEU A 42 -30.96 -26.80 -10.73
N PRO A 43 -30.45 -26.05 -11.73
CA PRO A 43 -30.06 -24.66 -11.52
C PRO A 43 -31.22 -23.78 -11.09
N GLY A 44 -31.01 -22.97 -10.05
CA GLY A 44 -31.99 -21.99 -9.60
C GLY A 44 -33.16 -22.56 -8.79
N VAL A 45 -33.18 -23.86 -8.47
CA VAL A 45 -34.18 -24.46 -7.57
C VAL A 45 -33.71 -24.34 -6.11
N ARG A 46 -34.63 -23.99 -5.21
CA ARG A 46 -34.48 -24.06 -3.74
C ARG A 46 -35.56 -24.96 -3.14
N TRP A 47 -35.28 -25.53 -1.97
CA TRP A 47 -36.17 -26.43 -1.25
C TRP A 47 -36.08 -26.26 0.27
N SER A 48 -37.07 -26.75 1.03
CA SER A 48 -37.06 -26.71 2.51
C SER A 48 -36.10 -27.74 3.12
N ARG A 49 -35.67 -27.56 4.38
CA ARG A 49 -34.76 -28.53 5.03
C ARG A 49 -35.38 -29.92 5.22
N ASP A 50 -36.70 -30.00 5.32
CA ASP A 50 -37.43 -31.25 5.59
C ASP A 50 -37.25 -32.29 4.46
N CYS A 51 -36.89 -31.82 3.26
CA CYS A 51 -36.56 -32.65 2.11
C CYS A 51 -35.32 -33.53 2.36
N GLU A 52 -34.37 -33.11 3.21
CA GLU A 52 -33.15 -33.86 3.52
C GLU A 52 -33.43 -35.22 4.18
N THR A 53 -34.54 -35.32 4.91
CA THR A 53 -34.97 -36.52 5.65
C THR A 53 -36.01 -37.37 4.90
N CYS A 54 -36.29 -37.08 3.62
CA CYS A 54 -37.52 -37.53 2.99
C CYS A 54 -37.47 -38.96 2.43
N ARG A 55 -38.30 -39.84 3.01
CA ARG A 55 -38.34 -41.28 2.72
C ARG A 55 -39.67 -41.71 2.12
N ALA A 56 -39.58 -42.54 1.07
CA ALA A 56 -40.72 -42.86 0.23
C ALA A 56 -41.63 -43.94 0.89
N GLY A 57 -42.69 -43.48 1.54
CA GLY A 57 -43.77 -44.31 2.07
C GLY A 57 -43.69 -44.66 3.56
N GLU A 58 -42.99 -43.88 4.37
CA GLU A 58 -43.12 -43.94 5.83
C GLU A 58 -44.44 -43.26 6.28
N ASP A 59 -45.27 -44.02 6.98
CA ASP A 59 -46.39 -43.64 7.87
C ASP A 59 -47.41 -42.57 7.42
N GLY A 60 -48.10 -42.84 6.29
CA GLY A 60 -49.50 -42.43 6.07
C GLY A 60 -49.78 -40.96 5.69
N ALA A 61 -48.95 -40.02 6.15
CA ALA A 61 -48.92 -38.64 5.68
C ALA A 61 -47.67 -38.45 4.80
N GLY A 62 -47.84 -38.63 3.48
CA GLY A 62 -46.73 -38.76 2.54
C GLY A 62 -45.68 -37.65 2.67
N CYS A 63 -44.42 -38.06 2.85
CA CYS A 63 -43.31 -37.11 2.97
C CYS A 63 -43.28 -36.18 1.76
N SER A 64 -43.21 -34.89 2.06
CA SER A 64 -43.41 -33.83 1.08
C SER A 64 -42.54 -32.61 1.39
N CYS A 65 -42.04 -32.02 0.32
CA CYS A 65 -40.96 -31.04 0.26
C CYS A 65 -41.48 -29.78 -0.43
N ASP A 66 -41.32 -28.60 0.18
CA ASP A 66 -41.65 -27.35 -0.53
C ASP A 66 -40.48 -26.96 -1.44
N VAL A 67 -40.76 -26.71 -2.71
CA VAL A 67 -39.76 -26.44 -3.77
C VAL A 67 -40.14 -25.20 -4.58
N TRP A 68 -39.22 -24.25 -4.74
CA TRP A 68 -39.47 -22.97 -5.43
C TRP A 68 -38.22 -22.46 -6.17
N CYS A 69 -38.40 -21.56 -7.13
CA CYS A 69 -37.27 -20.90 -7.79
C CYS A 69 -36.61 -19.88 -6.85
N ALA A 70 -35.27 -19.81 -6.90
CA ALA A 70 -34.49 -18.80 -6.22
C ALA A 70 -34.84 -17.39 -6.70
N ASP A 71 -34.56 -16.37 -5.89
CA ASP A 71 -35.00 -14.98 -6.13
C ASP A 71 -34.43 -14.38 -7.43
N TRP A 72 -33.30 -14.94 -7.92
CA TRP A 72 -32.64 -14.59 -9.18
C TRP A 72 -33.19 -15.33 -10.42
N ALA A 73 -34.22 -16.17 -10.26
CA ALA A 73 -34.82 -16.94 -11.34
C ALA A 73 -36.36 -16.74 -11.42
N VAL A 74 -36.96 -17.18 -12.52
CA VAL A 74 -38.41 -17.21 -12.75
C VAL A 74 -38.87 -18.62 -13.13
N ASP A 75 -40.11 -18.95 -12.79
CA ASP A 75 -40.72 -20.25 -13.11
C ASP A 75 -41.06 -20.34 -14.60
N SER A 76 -40.59 -21.40 -15.26
CA SER A 76 -40.90 -21.67 -16.66
C SER A 76 -42.23 -22.41 -16.79
N LYS A 77 -43.07 -21.96 -17.73
CA LYS A 77 -44.31 -22.65 -18.15
C LYS A 77 -44.11 -24.09 -18.65
N ALA A 78 -42.85 -24.56 -18.79
CA ALA A 78 -42.48 -25.93 -19.14
C ALA A 78 -42.25 -26.87 -17.93
N GLY A 79 -42.17 -26.35 -16.70
CA GLY A 79 -41.95 -27.13 -15.48
C GLY A 79 -43.24 -27.56 -14.76
N GLY A 80 -43.08 -28.27 -13.63
CA GLY A 80 -44.17 -28.49 -12.68
C GLY A 80 -44.23 -27.35 -11.65
N PRO A 81 -45.41 -26.78 -11.33
CA PRO A 81 -45.51 -25.50 -10.61
C PRO A 81 -44.81 -25.51 -9.23
N PRO A 82 -44.20 -24.40 -8.79
CA PRO A 82 -43.63 -24.24 -7.46
C PRO A 82 -44.62 -24.57 -6.32
N GLY A 83 -44.08 -25.03 -5.20
CA GLY A 83 -44.83 -25.46 -4.02
C GLY A 83 -44.49 -26.89 -3.59
N ARG A 84 -45.43 -27.52 -2.90
CA ARG A 84 -45.23 -28.80 -2.21
C ARG A 84 -45.20 -30.00 -3.16
N LYS A 85 -44.13 -30.81 -3.07
CA LYS A 85 -43.84 -32.00 -3.89
C LYS A 85 -43.80 -33.25 -3.02
N GLY A 86 -44.49 -34.33 -3.41
CA GLY A 86 -44.43 -35.62 -2.75
C GLY A 86 -43.21 -36.47 -3.14
N CYS A 87 -42.69 -37.26 -2.20
CA CYS A 87 -41.71 -38.31 -2.44
C CYS A 87 -42.42 -39.67 -2.54
N HIS A 88 -42.50 -40.24 -3.74
CA HIS A 88 -43.31 -41.42 -4.06
C HIS A 88 -42.48 -42.68 -4.26
N ARG A 89 -42.91 -43.79 -3.65
CA ARG A 89 -42.21 -45.09 -3.77
C ARG A 89 -42.58 -45.77 -5.08
N ARG A 90 -41.66 -45.78 -6.04
CA ARG A 90 -41.77 -46.56 -7.28
C ARG A 90 -41.11 -47.91 -7.13
N LEU A 91 -41.76 -48.97 -7.63
CA LEU A 91 -41.10 -50.25 -7.88
C LEU A 91 -40.30 -50.14 -9.18
N ARG A 92 -39.07 -50.69 -9.22
CA ARG A 92 -38.34 -50.79 -10.49
C ARG A 92 -39.05 -51.79 -11.42
N PRO A 93 -39.29 -51.45 -12.70
CA PRO A 93 -39.79 -52.42 -13.66
C PRO A 93 -38.75 -53.55 -13.85
N PRO A 94 -39.19 -54.80 -14.12
CA PRO A 94 -38.28 -55.92 -14.30
C PRO A 94 -37.36 -55.70 -15.51
N GLY A 95 -36.09 -56.08 -15.37
CA GLY A 95 -35.11 -56.00 -16.45
C GLY A 95 -35.40 -57.01 -17.56
N LYS A 96 -34.97 -56.68 -18.79
CA LYS A 96 -35.05 -57.61 -19.94
C LYS A 96 -33.84 -58.56 -20.07
N ALA A 97 -32.77 -58.29 -19.33
CA ALA A 97 -31.58 -59.16 -19.27
C ALA A 97 -31.66 -60.08 -18.04
N THR A 98 -31.04 -61.27 -18.11
CA THR A 98 -30.79 -62.06 -16.90
C THR A 98 -29.68 -61.38 -16.09
N CYS A 99 -29.60 -61.63 -14.78
CA CYS A 99 -28.46 -61.13 -14.00
C CYS A 99 -27.15 -61.69 -14.58
N ALA A 100 -27.15 -62.94 -15.03
CA ALA A 100 -26.00 -63.64 -15.59
C ALA A 100 -25.44 -62.99 -16.88
N ASP A 101 -26.20 -62.15 -17.59
CA ASP A 101 -25.72 -61.40 -18.75
C ASP A 101 -24.92 -60.14 -18.38
N ILE A 102 -25.13 -59.60 -17.18
CA ILE A 102 -24.64 -58.28 -16.79
C ILE A 102 -23.16 -58.33 -16.37
N ARG A 103 -22.34 -57.42 -16.92
CA ARG A 103 -20.88 -57.37 -16.73
C ARG A 103 -20.37 -56.11 -16.02
N GLU A 104 -21.26 -55.19 -15.66
CA GLU A 104 -20.93 -53.97 -14.91
C GLU A 104 -21.62 -53.95 -13.54
N LYS A 105 -20.89 -53.54 -12.50
CA LYS A 105 -21.47 -53.44 -11.14
C LYS A 105 -22.69 -52.51 -11.10
N GLY A 106 -22.62 -51.36 -11.76
CA GLY A 106 -23.70 -50.37 -11.80
C GLY A 106 -24.99 -50.94 -12.39
N ALA A 107 -24.91 -51.47 -13.62
CA ALA A 107 -26.04 -52.14 -14.27
C ALA A 107 -26.56 -53.35 -13.47
N CYS A 108 -25.68 -54.08 -12.78
CA CYS A 108 -26.08 -55.21 -11.93
C CYS A 108 -26.93 -54.74 -10.75
N VAL A 109 -26.47 -53.76 -9.95
CA VAL A 109 -27.26 -53.20 -8.83
C VAL A 109 -28.40 -52.27 -9.28
N ALA A 110 -28.58 -52.09 -10.60
CA ALA A 110 -29.76 -51.47 -11.18
C ALA A 110 -30.89 -52.49 -11.45
N SER A 111 -30.55 -53.76 -11.71
CA SER A 111 -31.42 -54.71 -12.43
C SER A 111 -32.11 -55.77 -11.57
N LEU A 112 -33.23 -56.28 -12.09
CA LEU A 112 -34.03 -57.38 -11.55
C LEU A 112 -34.17 -58.48 -12.61
N GLU A 113 -33.96 -59.74 -12.23
CA GLU A 113 -34.29 -60.92 -13.05
C GLU A 113 -35.63 -61.49 -12.58
N GLY A 114 -36.68 -61.27 -13.37
CA GLY A 114 -38.06 -61.45 -12.90
C GLY A 114 -38.34 -60.53 -11.71
N SER A 115 -38.77 -61.11 -10.57
CA SER A 115 -38.99 -60.39 -9.31
C SER A 115 -37.79 -60.44 -8.34
N LYS A 116 -36.65 -61.00 -8.75
CA LYS A 116 -35.45 -61.14 -7.90
C LYS A 116 -34.44 -60.03 -8.21
N PRO A 117 -33.94 -59.27 -7.22
CA PRO A 117 -32.86 -58.34 -7.45
C PRO A 117 -31.56 -59.06 -7.78
N CYS A 118 -30.77 -58.48 -8.66
CA CYS A 118 -29.43 -58.97 -8.96
C CYS A 118 -28.42 -58.60 -7.84
N ILE A 119 -27.37 -59.40 -7.73
CA ILE A 119 -26.28 -59.31 -6.75
C ILE A 119 -24.95 -59.33 -7.50
N TRP A 120 -24.06 -58.39 -7.20
CA TRP A 120 -22.70 -58.36 -7.76
C TRP A 120 -21.70 -59.06 -6.82
N GLN A 121 -21.01 -60.10 -7.30
CA GLN A 121 -19.90 -60.74 -6.58
C GLN A 121 -18.56 -60.47 -7.26
N ARG A 122 -17.53 -60.16 -6.45
CA ARG A 122 -16.18 -59.80 -6.91
C ARG A 122 -15.25 -60.98 -7.15
N THR A 123 -15.54 -62.15 -6.58
CA THR A 123 -14.58 -63.28 -6.52
C THR A 123 -15.30 -64.62 -6.62
N LEU A 124 -14.94 -65.43 -7.63
CA LEU A 124 -15.09 -66.89 -7.60
C LEU A 124 -13.71 -67.55 -7.66
N SER A 125 -13.39 -68.30 -6.61
CA SER A 125 -12.10 -68.98 -6.44
C SER A 125 -11.97 -70.22 -7.35
N ALA A 126 -11.66 -70.01 -8.63
CA ALA A 126 -11.13 -71.08 -9.49
C ALA A 126 -10.36 -70.59 -10.74
N LYS A 127 -10.93 -69.68 -11.55
CA LYS A 127 -10.49 -69.45 -12.95
C LYS A 127 -10.54 -68.00 -13.45
N GLY A 128 -10.10 -67.04 -12.63
CA GLY A 128 -9.62 -65.73 -13.12
C GLY A 128 -10.59 -64.86 -13.93
N ALA A 129 -11.90 -65.01 -13.74
CA ALA A 129 -12.92 -64.18 -14.39
C ALA A 129 -13.10 -62.84 -13.65
N SER A 130 -13.55 -61.81 -14.39
CA SER A 130 -14.10 -60.58 -13.80
C SER A 130 -15.40 -60.86 -13.02
N GLY A 131 -15.81 -59.89 -12.18
CA GLY A 131 -16.96 -60.05 -11.29
C GLY A 131 -18.25 -60.44 -12.02
N ILE A 132 -19.07 -61.24 -11.35
CA ILE A 132 -20.28 -61.84 -11.93
C ILE A 132 -21.51 -61.29 -11.21
N CYS A 133 -22.56 -61.04 -12.00
CA CYS A 133 -23.86 -60.64 -11.54
C CYS A 133 -24.80 -61.86 -11.49
N VAL A 134 -25.47 -62.11 -10.36
CA VAL A 134 -26.33 -63.30 -10.12
C VAL A 134 -27.62 -62.93 -9.41
N ALA A 135 -28.72 -63.64 -9.66
CA ALA A 135 -30.01 -63.35 -9.01
C ALA A 135 -30.01 -63.71 -7.51
N LYS A 136 -30.70 -62.93 -6.66
CA LYS A 136 -30.87 -63.21 -5.22
C LYS A 136 -31.46 -64.62 -5.01
N GLY A 137 -30.75 -65.46 -4.27
CA GLY A 137 -31.07 -66.87 -4.08
C GLY A 137 -30.59 -67.82 -5.19
N SER A 138 -29.66 -67.41 -6.08
CA SER A 138 -28.89 -68.36 -6.91
C SER A 138 -28.03 -69.27 -6.02
N PRO A 139 -27.87 -70.57 -6.35
CA PRO A 139 -26.93 -71.46 -5.65
C PRO A 139 -25.46 -71.06 -5.83
N GLU A 140 -25.15 -70.14 -6.75
CA GLU A 140 -23.79 -69.64 -7.02
C GLU A 140 -23.33 -68.58 -6.00
N VAL A 141 -24.24 -68.06 -5.16
CA VAL A 141 -23.94 -67.10 -4.09
C VAL A 141 -23.20 -67.82 -2.95
N ALA A 142 -21.91 -68.09 -3.16
CA ALA A 142 -21.06 -68.85 -2.23
C ALA A 142 -20.68 -68.06 -0.96
N ASP A 143 -20.30 -66.79 -1.13
CA ASP A 143 -19.84 -65.90 -0.05
C ASP A 143 -20.75 -64.68 0.15
N PHE A 144 -20.68 -64.12 1.36
CA PHE A 144 -21.44 -62.93 1.77
C PHE A 144 -21.05 -61.71 0.91
N PRO A 145 -21.99 -61.07 0.16
CA PRO A 145 -21.67 -59.89 -0.64
C PRO A 145 -21.32 -58.66 0.21
N ASP A 146 -20.37 -57.84 -0.29
CA ASP A 146 -20.12 -56.48 0.24
C ASP A 146 -21.44 -55.71 0.40
N SER A 147 -21.67 -55.08 1.56
CA SER A 147 -22.84 -54.22 1.79
C SER A 147 -22.85 -53.06 0.79
N GLY A 148 -23.81 -53.05 -0.13
CA GLY A 148 -23.78 -52.21 -1.34
C GLY A 148 -23.57 -52.96 -2.66
N SER A 149 -23.88 -54.26 -2.70
CA SER A 149 -23.83 -55.11 -3.90
C SER A 149 -25.18 -55.72 -4.31
N TYR A 150 -26.30 -55.23 -3.77
CA TYR A 150 -27.67 -55.67 -4.09
C TYR A 150 -28.42 -54.59 -4.87
N ALA A 151 -29.25 -54.98 -5.85
CA ALA A 151 -30.25 -54.06 -6.40
C ALA A 151 -31.38 -53.79 -5.39
N ARG A 152 -31.74 -52.52 -5.17
CA ARG A 152 -32.94 -52.11 -4.40
C ARG A 152 -34.18 -52.35 -5.27
N LEU A 153 -35.21 -53.02 -4.73
CA LEU A 153 -36.45 -53.32 -5.46
C LEU A 153 -37.34 -52.09 -5.72
N ALA A 154 -37.15 -51.03 -4.94
CA ALA A 154 -37.87 -49.76 -5.06
C ALA A 154 -36.90 -48.57 -5.01
N TYR A 155 -37.34 -47.44 -5.57
CA TYR A 155 -36.69 -46.14 -5.48
C TYR A 155 -37.73 -45.07 -5.09
N GLY A 156 -37.25 -43.94 -4.55
CA GLY A 156 -38.07 -42.75 -4.37
C GLY A 156 -38.03 -41.89 -5.64
N GLU A 157 -39.17 -41.35 -6.06
CA GLU A 157 -39.33 -40.44 -7.19
C GLU A 157 -40.12 -39.21 -6.72
N TRP A 158 -39.66 -38.01 -7.05
CA TRP A 158 -40.36 -36.76 -6.72
C TRP A 158 -41.51 -36.45 -7.68
N ASP A 159 -42.52 -35.71 -7.22
CA ASP A 159 -43.44 -34.98 -8.12
C ASP A 159 -42.68 -34.06 -9.09
N PRO A 160 -43.18 -33.81 -10.32
CA PRO A 160 -42.53 -32.97 -11.32
C PRO A 160 -42.10 -31.60 -10.76
N LEU A 161 -40.79 -31.35 -10.80
CA LEU A 161 -40.13 -30.18 -10.22
C LEU A 161 -40.26 -28.94 -11.13
N PRO A 162 -40.16 -27.71 -10.59
CA PRO A 162 -40.15 -26.49 -11.40
C PRO A 162 -38.87 -26.39 -12.24
N ILE A 163 -38.97 -25.72 -13.38
CA ILE A 163 -37.83 -25.40 -14.25
C ILE A 163 -37.59 -23.90 -14.13
N CYS A 164 -36.50 -23.53 -13.48
CA CYS A 164 -36.20 -22.14 -13.14
C CYS A 164 -35.26 -21.51 -14.20
N LEU A 165 -35.74 -20.47 -14.89
CA LEU A 165 -34.93 -19.70 -15.85
C LEU A 165 -34.24 -18.53 -15.14
N PRO A 166 -32.95 -18.25 -15.37
CA PRO A 166 -32.30 -17.08 -14.81
C PRO A 166 -32.97 -15.77 -15.27
N LYS A 167 -33.18 -14.84 -14.34
CA LYS A 167 -33.48 -13.44 -14.67
C LYS A 167 -32.27 -12.80 -15.32
N CYS A 168 -32.50 -11.76 -16.11
CA CYS A 168 -31.42 -10.92 -16.59
C CYS A 168 -30.92 -10.00 -15.45
N SER A 169 -29.62 -10.00 -15.16
CA SER A 169 -28.98 -9.06 -14.21
C SER A 169 -28.59 -7.75 -14.90
N HIS A 170 -28.63 -6.63 -14.18
CA HIS A 170 -28.22 -5.33 -14.73
C HIS A 170 -27.75 -4.30 -13.68
N ASP A 171 -26.77 -3.50 -14.05
CA ASP A 171 -26.18 -2.47 -13.19
C ASP A 171 -26.81 -1.07 -13.38
N PHE A 172 -27.97 -0.98 -14.04
CA PHE A 172 -28.62 0.30 -14.39
C PHE A 172 -29.09 1.14 -13.19
N HIS A 173 -29.08 0.56 -11.98
CA HIS A 173 -29.34 1.28 -10.71
C HIS A 173 -28.05 1.62 -9.93
N SER A 174 -26.87 1.38 -10.52
CA SER A 174 -25.58 1.81 -9.99
C SER A 174 -25.52 3.35 -9.88
N PRO A 175 -24.84 3.92 -8.87
CA PRO A 175 -24.67 5.38 -8.77
C PRO A 175 -23.94 6.00 -9.97
N PHE A 176 -23.15 5.22 -10.73
CA PHE A 176 -22.55 5.67 -11.99
C PHE A 176 -23.57 5.81 -13.13
N SER A 177 -24.71 5.11 -13.04
CA SER A 177 -25.84 5.19 -13.97
C SER A 177 -26.84 6.29 -13.63
N ALA A 178 -26.50 7.23 -12.74
CA ALA A 178 -27.44 8.25 -12.23
C ALA A 178 -28.10 9.14 -13.30
N ASN A 179 -27.51 9.26 -14.50
CA ASN A 179 -28.04 10.00 -15.65
C ASN A 179 -28.80 9.12 -16.66
N VAL A 180 -29.04 7.85 -16.33
CA VAL A 180 -29.71 6.86 -17.19
C VAL A 180 -31.12 6.60 -16.65
N GLU A 181 -32.09 6.48 -17.56
CA GLU A 181 -33.47 6.11 -17.22
C GLU A 181 -33.76 4.72 -17.81
N ALA A 182 -33.82 3.73 -16.92
CA ALA A 182 -34.14 2.35 -17.24
C ALA A 182 -35.58 2.04 -16.82
N THR A 183 -36.34 1.38 -17.70
CA THR A 183 -37.75 1.03 -17.47
C THR A 183 -38.00 -0.43 -17.85
N GLY A 184 -38.71 -1.18 -16.99
CA GLY A 184 -39.12 -2.57 -17.25
C GLY A 184 -38.04 -3.65 -17.09
N CYS A 185 -36.82 -3.32 -16.64
CA CYS A 185 -35.67 -4.20 -16.78
C CYS A 185 -35.63 -5.40 -15.81
N ASP A 186 -36.17 -5.27 -14.58
CA ASP A 186 -36.27 -6.39 -13.61
C ASP A 186 -37.17 -7.56 -14.07
N GLY A 187 -38.01 -7.32 -15.09
CA GLY A 187 -38.93 -8.33 -15.64
C GLY A 187 -38.29 -9.27 -16.66
N CYS A 188 -37.05 -9.01 -17.10
CA CYS A 188 -36.42 -9.76 -18.17
C CYS A 188 -35.78 -11.06 -17.71
N HIS A 189 -35.83 -12.09 -18.55
CA HIS A 189 -35.21 -13.39 -18.28
C HIS A 189 -34.63 -14.06 -19.54
N VAL A 190 -33.73 -15.00 -19.33
CA VAL A 190 -33.03 -15.74 -20.39
C VAL A 190 -34.03 -16.43 -21.32
N GLY A 191 -33.93 -16.12 -22.62
CA GLY A 191 -34.74 -16.72 -23.68
C GLY A 191 -35.84 -15.83 -24.25
N GLN A 192 -36.17 -14.70 -23.60
CA GLN A 192 -37.05 -13.69 -24.19
C GLN A 192 -36.41 -13.04 -25.43
N ARG A 193 -37.24 -12.57 -26.36
CA ARG A 193 -36.80 -11.92 -27.60
C ARG A 193 -36.71 -10.41 -27.45
N LEU A 194 -35.87 -9.79 -28.27
CA LEU A 194 -35.97 -8.35 -28.56
C LEU A 194 -37.26 -8.08 -29.36
N PRO A 195 -37.95 -6.94 -29.15
CA PRO A 195 -39.05 -6.52 -30.02
C PRO A 195 -38.52 -6.23 -31.43
N ALA A 196 -39.18 -6.74 -32.47
CA ALA A 196 -38.72 -6.52 -33.85
C ALA A 196 -39.06 -5.11 -34.38
N TYR A 197 -40.02 -4.43 -33.73
CA TYR A 197 -40.39 -3.05 -34.04
C TYR A 197 -41.00 -2.35 -32.82
N GLU A 198 -41.06 -1.01 -32.85
CA GLU A 198 -41.75 -0.23 -31.82
C GLU A 198 -43.27 -0.44 -31.89
N GLY A 199 -43.80 -1.27 -30.97
CA GLY A 199 -45.24 -1.52 -30.83
C GLY A 199 -45.62 -2.98 -30.53
N GLU A 200 -44.70 -3.94 -30.71
CA GLU A 200 -44.98 -5.37 -30.46
C GLU A 200 -44.93 -5.74 -28.97
N ALA A 201 -46.05 -5.58 -28.28
CA ALA A 201 -46.25 -6.07 -26.91
C ALA A 201 -46.60 -7.58 -26.90
N GLY A 202 -45.61 -8.43 -27.17
CA GLY A 202 -45.72 -9.90 -27.04
C GLY A 202 -45.37 -10.39 -25.62
N GLU A 203 -45.98 -11.49 -25.18
CA GLU A 203 -45.78 -12.06 -23.83
C GLU A 203 -44.33 -12.56 -23.59
N ASP A 204 -43.60 -12.89 -24.67
CA ASP A 204 -42.22 -13.42 -24.66
C ASP A 204 -41.13 -12.37 -24.98
N VAL A 205 -41.46 -11.06 -24.88
CA VAL A 205 -40.54 -9.95 -25.18
C VAL A 205 -39.99 -9.34 -23.89
N CYS A 206 -38.69 -9.08 -23.81
CA CYS A 206 -38.10 -8.37 -22.66
C CYS A 206 -38.50 -6.88 -22.71
N PRO A 207 -39.23 -6.35 -21.70
CA PRO A 207 -39.74 -4.97 -21.75
C PRO A 207 -38.71 -3.89 -21.37
N CYS A 208 -37.44 -4.25 -21.17
CA CYS A 208 -36.39 -3.31 -20.77
C CYS A 208 -36.10 -2.26 -21.86
N ARG A 209 -36.21 -0.97 -21.51
CA ARG A 209 -35.73 0.18 -22.29
C ARG A 209 -34.84 1.07 -21.46
N VAL A 210 -33.77 1.58 -22.07
CA VAL A 210 -32.70 2.35 -21.41
C VAL A 210 -32.37 3.61 -22.24
N HIS A 211 -32.50 4.78 -21.64
CA HIS A 211 -32.30 6.09 -22.28
C HIS A 211 -31.44 7.04 -21.43
N CYS A 212 -30.89 8.09 -22.01
CA CYS A 212 -30.32 9.20 -21.24
C CYS A 212 -31.42 10.11 -20.67
N ARG A 213 -31.24 10.58 -19.43
CA ARG A 213 -32.16 11.55 -18.79
C ARG A 213 -32.15 12.88 -19.52
N GLU A 214 -33.30 13.55 -19.58
CA GLU A 214 -33.45 14.93 -20.05
C GLU A 214 -32.36 15.87 -19.47
N GLY A 215 -31.76 16.68 -20.34
CA GLY A 215 -30.62 17.53 -19.98
C GLY A 215 -29.25 16.84 -20.01
N THR A 216 -29.19 15.54 -20.34
CA THR A 216 -27.93 14.81 -20.59
C THR A 216 -27.92 14.19 -21.98
N GLU A 217 -26.73 13.88 -22.48
CA GLU A 217 -26.52 13.31 -23.82
C GLU A 217 -25.54 12.13 -23.79
N ARG A 218 -25.66 11.24 -24.77
CA ARG A 218 -24.83 10.02 -24.86
C ARG A 218 -23.42 10.34 -25.35
N TYR A 219 -22.43 10.13 -24.48
CA TYR A 219 -21.00 10.22 -24.79
C TYR A 219 -20.36 8.87 -25.14
N GLY A 220 -20.98 7.74 -24.78
CA GLY A 220 -20.43 6.40 -24.96
C GLY A 220 -21.35 5.29 -24.43
N GLY A 221 -20.78 4.18 -23.99
CA GLY A 221 -21.49 3.03 -23.43
C GLY A 221 -22.28 2.24 -24.48
N GLY A 222 -23.23 1.41 -24.03
CA GLY A 222 -24.17 0.74 -24.92
C GLY A 222 -25.09 1.71 -25.66
N PRO A 223 -25.87 1.25 -26.65
CA PRO A 223 -26.85 2.07 -27.36
C PRO A 223 -28.03 2.46 -26.45
N GLU A 224 -28.76 3.51 -26.80
CA GLU A 224 -30.08 3.76 -26.19
C GLU A 224 -31.16 2.88 -26.84
N GLY A 225 -32.25 2.62 -26.12
CA GLY A 225 -33.38 1.81 -26.58
C GLY A 225 -33.54 0.49 -25.82
N ALA A 226 -34.03 -0.54 -26.50
CA ALA A 226 -34.37 -1.84 -25.91
C ALA A 226 -33.13 -2.64 -25.44
N ARG A 227 -33.37 -3.70 -24.66
CA ARG A 227 -32.36 -4.66 -24.19
C ARG A 227 -32.89 -6.09 -24.16
N ALA A 228 -31.97 -7.06 -24.10
CA ALA A 228 -32.19 -8.46 -23.71
C ALA A 228 -30.89 -9.02 -23.08
N CYS A 229 -30.96 -10.18 -22.41
CA CYS A 229 -29.78 -10.97 -22.05
C CYS A 229 -29.72 -12.27 -22.87
N SER A 230 -28.54 -12.89 -22.93
CA SER A 230 -28.32 -14.09 -23.74
C SER A 230 -28.46 -15.39 -22.93
N GLY A 231 -28.53 -16.54 -23.62
CA GLY A 231 -28.47 -17.85 -22.98
C GLY A 231 -27.07 -18.28 -22.52
N VAL A 232 -26.03 -17.49 -22.80
CA VAL A 232 -24.63 -17.78 -22.44
C VAL A 232 -24.16 -16.88 -21.28
N ASP A 233 -24.67 -15.65 -21.25
CA ASP A 233 -24.45 -14.64 -20.24
C ASP A 233 -25.80 -13.98 -19.89
N PRO A 234 -26.30 -14.14 -18.65
CA PRO A 234 -27.57 -13.58 -18.19
C PRO A 234 -27.47 -12.09 -17.82
N HIS A 235 -26.39 -11.37 -18.11
CA HIS A 235 -26.39 -9.90 -17.98
C HIS A 235 -27.08 -9.21 -19.17
N LEU A 236 -27.77 -8.09 -18.91
CA LEU A 236 -28.21 -7.16 -19.97
C LEU A 236 -27.02 -6.36 -20.52
N GLU A 237 -27.09 -5.97 -21.80
CA GLU A 237 -26.07 -5.12 -22.42
C GLU A 237 -25.86 -3.80 -21.67
N ALA A 238 -24.60 -3.35 -21.60
CA ALA A 238 -24.15 -2.18 -20.86
C ALA A 238 -25.03 -0.91 -21.05
N PRO A 239 -25.17 -0.05 -20.01
CA PRO A 239 -25.89 1.20 -20.14
C PRO A 239 -25.18 2.19 -21.09
N PRO A 240 -25.89 3.17 -21.65
CA PRO A 240 -25.27 4.33 -22.29
C PRO A 240 -24.51 5.17 -21.25
N LEU A 241 -23.39 5.78 -21.64
CA LEU A 241 -22.73 6.81 -20.84
C LEU A 241 -23.42 8.15 -21.12
N CYS A 242 -24.21 8.64 -20.15
CA CYS A 242 -24.94 9.89 -20.25
C CYS A 242 -24.30 10.97 -19.37
N LEU A 243 -23.89 12.09 -19.97
CA LEU A 243 -23.30 13.23 -19.25
C LEU A 243 -24.01 14.53 -19.68
N PRO A 244 -24.08 15.56 -18.80
CA PRO A 244 -24.56 16.88 -19.20
C PRO A 244 -23.62 17.51 -20.23
N PRO A 245 -24.15 18.26 -21.23
CA PRO A 245 -23.31 19.01 -22.16
C PRO A 245 -22.51 20.09 -21.41
N ARG A 246 -21.26 20.30 -21.81
CA ARG A 246 -20.39 21.29 -21.17
C ARG A 246 -20.75 22.72 -21.62
N PRO A 247 -20.82 23.71 -20.70
CA PRO A 247 -21.00 25.10 -21.07
C PRO A 247 -19.77 25.66 -21.79
N ALA A 248 -19.98 26.62 -22.69
CA ALA A 248 -18.92 27.37 -23.35
C ALA A 248 -18.27 28.41 -22.41
N TRP A 249 -16.99 28.70 -22.62
CA TRP A 249 -16.21 29.68 -21.85
C TRP A 249 -15.31 30.52 -22.76
N CYS A 250 -15.05 31.77 -22.38
CA CYS A 250 -14.02 32.60 -23.02
C CYS A 250 -12.64 32.34 -22.41
N ARG A 251 -11.62 32.07 -23.26
CA ARG A 251 -10.23 31.97 -22.80
C ARG A 251 -9.64 33.36 -22.53
N ARG A 252 -8.95 33.55 -21.40
CA ARG A 252 -8.24 34.81 -21.06
C ARG A 252 -7.23 35.17 -22.18
N PRO A 253 -7.19 36.42 -22.67
CA PRO A 253 -6.21 36.84 -23.69
C PRO A 253 -4.77 36.77 -23.17
N LEU A 254 -3.84 36.36 -24.05
CA LEU A 254 -2.41 36.20 -23.74
C LEU A 254 -1.56 36.96 -24.77
N GLY A 255 -0.66 37.81 -24.29
CA GLY A 255 0.30 38.59 -25.08
C GLY A 255 0.99 39.65 -24.23
N GLN A 256 2.31 39.78 -24.34
CA GLN A 256 3.11 40.68 -23.48
C GLN A 256 2.77 42.16 -23.65
N GLN A 257 2.26 42.54 -24.82
CA GLN A 257 1.78 43.89 -25.12
C GLN A 257 0.49 44.27 -24.37
N PHE A 258 -0.17 43.32 -23.68
CA PHE A 258 -1.46 43.53 -23.01
C PHE A 258 -1.40 43.38 -21.48
N SER A 259 -2.04 44.31 -20.78
CA SER A 259 -2.37 44.24 -19.36
C SER A 259 -3.86 43.90 -19.20
N VAL A 260 -4.17 42.78 -18.52
CA VAL A 260 -5.50 42.17 -18.43
C VAL A 260 -5.91 41.96 -16.97
N ARG A 261 -7.13 42.39 -16.59
CA ARG A 261 -7.73 42.18 -15.25
C ARG A 261 -9.19 41.73 -15.37
N GLY A 262 -9.66 40.88 -14.46
CA GLY A 262 -11.09 40.58 -14.28
C GLY A 262 -11.75 39.70 -15.35
N CYS A 263 -10.97 39.03 -16.20
CA CYS A 263 -11.45 38.25 -17.35
C CYS A 263 -11.45 36.73 -17.11
N GLU A 264 -11.62 36.32 -15.86
CA GLU A 264 -11.62 34.90 -15.43
C GLU A 264 -13.06 34.42 -15.21
N ASP A 265 -13.32 33.14 -15.43
CA ASP A 265 -14.62 32.46 -15.32
C ASP A 265 -15.78 33.02 -16.18
N CYS A 266 -15.48 33.72 -17.28
CA CYS A 266 -16.48 34.23 -18.22
C CYS A 266 -17.19 33.14 -19.05
N GLN A 267 -18.48 32.97 -18.80
CA GLN A 267 -19.42 32.21 -19.65
C GLN A 267 -20.25 33.16 -20.54
N PRO A 268 -20.57 32.78 -21.80
CA PRO A 268 -21.58 33.48 -22.59
C PRO A 268 -22.98 33.42 -21.94
N GLY A 269 -23.80 34.45 -22.17
CA GLY A 269 -25.22 34.46 -21.79
C GLY A 269 -25.51 34.62 -20.29
N VAL A 270 -24.62 34.19 -19.41
CA VAL A 270 -24.66 34.50 -17.97
C VAL A 270 -24.38 36.00 -17.79
N GLY A 271 -25.27 36.69 -17.09
CA GLY A 271 -25.31 38.16 -17.07
C GLY A 271 -24.05 38.80 -16.48
N LEU A 272 -23.43 39.70 -17.26
CA LEU A 272 -22.21 40.46 -16.97
C LEU A 272 -21.16 39.70 -16.15
N CYS A 273 -20.15 39.16 -16.87
CA CYS A 273 -18.81 39.04 -16.32
C CYS A 273 -18.44 40.27 -15.48
N GLY A 274 -17.70 40.06 -14.38
CA GLY A 274 -17.06 41.17 -13.67
C GLY A 274 -16.18 42.01 -14.62
N PRO A 275 -15.80 43.25 -14.25
CA PRO A 275 -15.22 44.23 -15.17
C PRO A 275 -13.88 43.80 -15.77
N CYS A 276 -13.98 43.02 -16.85
CA CYS A 276 -12.87 42.51 -17.66
C CYS A 276 -12.29 43.68 -18.45
N SER A 277 -11.04 44.04 -18.13
CA SER A 277 -10.35 45.22 -18.64
C SER A 277 -9.04 44.84 -19.31
N ILE A 278 -8.80 45.40 -20.50
CA ILE A 278 -7.64 45.12 -21.36
C ILE A 278 -7.01 46.45 -21.82
N SER A 279 -5.69 46.60 -21.66
CA SER A 279 -4.92 47.82 -21.96
C SER A 279 -3.49 47.50 -22.44
N CYS A 280 -2.72 48.49 -22.91
CA CYS A 280 -1.31 48.29 -23.31
C CYS A 280 -0.37 48.16 -22.10
N HIS A 281 0.72 47.40 -22.25
CA HIS A 281 1.76 47.23 -21.22
C HIS A 281 2.75 48.41 -21.15
N GLU A 282 3.37 48.61 -19.99
CA GLU A 282 4.48 49.57 -19.81
C GLU A 282 5.65 49.24 -20.75
N GLY A 283 6.31 50.27 -21.28
CA GLY A 283 7.21 50.16 -22.44
C GLY A 283 6.52 50.35 -23.79
N TYR A 284 5.20 50.14 -23.88
CA TYR A 284 4.42 50.32 -25.11
C TYR A 284 3.40 51.48 -25.05
N LEU A 285 3.37 52.31 -26.09
CA LEU A 285 2.39 53.36 -26.33
C LEU A 285 1.23 52.85 -27.19
N GLN A 286 -0.02 53.22 -26.86
CA GLN A 286 -1.19 52.81 -27.65
C GLN A 286 -1.19 53.48 -29.03
N ALA A 287 -1.33 52.68 -30.08
CA ALA A 287 -1.33 53.10 -31.47
C ALA A 287 -2.69 52.94 -32.18
N GLY A 288 -3.68 52.31 -31.54
CA GLY A 288 -5.04 52.16 -32.06
C GLY A 288 -5.96 51.26 -31.22
N GLY A 289 -7.16 51.00 -31.76
CA GLY A 289 -8.19 50.14 -31.14
C GLY A 289 -9.27 50.90 -30.36
N ALA A 290 -10.28 50.18 -29.89
CA ALA A 290 -11.39 50.74 -29.11
C ALA A 290 -10.92 51.20 -27.72
N SER A 291 -11.31 52.41 -27.31
CA SER A 291 -10.85 53.05 -26.06
C SER A 291 -11.64 52.68 -24.80
N GLN A 292 -12.66 51.82 -24.92
CA GLN A 292 -13.43 51.33 -23.76
C GLN A 292 -12.79 50.05 -23.17
N PRO A 293 -12.60 49.98 -21.84
CA PRO A 293 -11.90 48.88 -21.20
C PRO A 293 -12.72 47.59 -21.15
N GLU A 294 -14.03 47.69 -20.94
CA GLU A 294 -14.93 46.55 -20.70
C GLU A 294 -15.15 45.70 -21.98
N LYS A 295 -15.24 44.37 -21.81
CA LYS A 295 -15.37 43.39 -22.89
C LYS A 295 -16.43 42.33 -22.58
N ALA A 296 -17.21 41.94 -23.59
CA ALA A 296 -18.23 40.89 -23.49
C ALA A 296 -17.73 39.55 -24.04
N CYS A 297 -18.27 38.46 -23.48
CA CYS A 297 -18.05 37.09 -23.95
C CYS A 297 -19.29 36.60 -24.74
N LYS A 298 -19.08 36.11 -25.97
CA LYS A 298 -20.15 35.57 -26.83
C LYS A 298 -19.86 34.13 -27.25
N GLU A 299 -20.91 33.31 -27.30
CA GLU A 299 -20.82 31.94 -27.78
C GLU A 299 -20.75 31.92 -29.31
N VAL A 300 -19.84 31.11 -29.85
CA VAL A 300 -19.69 30.86 -31.28
C VAL A 300 -19.63 29.36 -31.55
N ASP A 301 -20.30 28.92 -32.61
CA ASP A 301 -20.15 27.57 -33.18
C ASP A 301 -18.71 27.39 -33.68
N VAL A 302 -18.06 26.32 -33.24
CA VAL A 302 -16.73 25.89 -33.67
C VAL A 302 -16.71 24.47 -34.26
N GLN A 303 -17.87 23.80 -34.41
CA GLN A 303 -17.97 22.51 -35.09
C GLN A 303 -17.50 22.61 -36.55
N GLY A 304 -17.70 23.76 -37.20
CA GLY A 304 -17.14 24.10 -38.51
C GLY A 304 -15.61 24.27 -38.55
N ARG A 305 -14.95 24.43 -37.39
CA ARG A 305 -13.49 24.63 -37.26
C ARG A 305 -12.73 23.37 -36.85
N LEU A 306 -13.40 22.37 -36.28
CA LEU A 306 -12.79 21.07 -35.96
C LEU A 306 -12.35 20.33 -37.24
N GLU A 307 -11.16 19.75 -37.21
CA GLU A 307 -10.57 19.03 -38.34
C GLU A 307 -11.23 17.65 -38.57
N PRO A 308 -11.69 17.32 -39.79
CA PRO A 308 -12.16 15.97 -40.12
C PRO A 308 -11.02 14.95 -40.08
N ALA A 309 -11.04 14.02 -39.12
CA ALA A 309 -10.01 13.00 -38.93
C ALA A 309 -10.56 11.81 -38.13
N VAL A 310 -9.87 10.66 -38.19
CA VAL A 310 -10.21 9.49 -37.36
C VAL A 310 -9.68 9.74 -35.94
N CYS A 311 -10.56 9.79 -34.94
CA CYS A 311 -10.19 10.19 -33.58
C CYS A 311 -9.08 9.31 -33.00
N ARG A 312 -9.16 7.98 -33.22
CA ARG A 312 -8.22 6.96 -32.69
C ARG A 312 -6.75 7.15 -33.10
N GLU A 313 -6.49 7.95 -34.13
CA GLU A 313 -5.15 8.25 -34.65
C GLU A 313 -4.52 9.48 -33.95
N SER A 314 -5.21 10.03 -32.95
CA SER A 314 -4.72 11.14 -32.12
C SER A 314 -4.01 10.60 -30.88
N ILE A 315 -2.70 10.82 -30.80
CA ILE A 315 -1.83 10.31 -29.72
C ILE A 315 -1.71 11.24 -28.51
N ASP A 316 -2.22 12.46 -28.62
CA ASP A 316 -2.17 13.49 -27.59
C ASP A 316 -3.52 14.20 -27.41
N LYS A 317 -3.62 15.00 -26.35
CA LYS A 317 -4.84 15.68 -25.94
C LYS A 317 -5.28 16.78 -26.89
N ASP A 318 -4.37 17.66 -27.31
CA ASP A 318 -4.72 18.82 -28.10
C ASP A 318 -5.06 18.44 -29.56
N SER A 319 -4.32 17.48 -30.14
CA SER A 319 -4.69 16.86 -31.43
C SER A 319 -6.07 16.20 -31.36
N CYS A 320 -6.38 15.48 -30.28
CA CYS A 320 -7.69 14.86 -30.12
C CYS A 320 -8.81 15.90 -30.03
N LEU A 321 -8.64 16.93 -29.19
CA LEU A 321 -9.66 17.96 -28.94
C LEU A 321 -9.83 18.97 -30.09
N ALA A 322 -8.96 18.94 -31.11
CA ALA A 322 -9.10 19.71 -32.35
C ALA A 322 -9.92 19.00 -33.45
N ARG A 323 -10.33 17.74 -33.25
CA ARG A 323 -10.83 16.85 -34.33
C ARG A 323 -12.30 16.44 -34.19
N LYS A 324 -12.87 16.01 -35.32
CA LYS A 324 -14.18 15.35 -35.46
C LYS A 324 -14.10 14.18 -36.45
N GLU A 325 -14.85 13.11 -36.19
CA GLU A 325 -14.89 11.91 -37.04
C GLU A 325 -16.29 11.72 -37.65
N GLU A 326 -16.35 11.25 -38.90
CA GLU A 326 -17.60 10.96 -39.61
C GLU A 326 -18.11 9.57 -39.22
N VAL A 327 -19.06 9.50 -38.29
CA VAL A 327 -19.59 8.23 -37.75
C VAL A 327 -20.68 7.59 -38.64
N ALA A 328 -21.31 8.41 -39.48
CA ALA A 328 -22.21 8.01 -40.55
C ALA A 328 -22.15 9.08 -41.66
N PRO A 329 -22.52 8.79 -42.93
CA PRO A 329 -22.39 9.75 -44.03
C PRO A 329 -23.09 11.09 -43.76
N GLY A 330 -22.31 12.18 -43.72
CA GLY A 330 -22.76 13.53 -43.38
C GLY A 330 -22.90 13.84 -41.88
N GLN A 331 -22.66 12.87 -40.98
CA GLN A 331 -22.80 13.02 -39.54
C GLN A 331 -21.44 12.94 -38.83
N PHE A 332 -20.94 14.11 -38.41
CA PHE A 332 -19.68 14.24 -37.66
C PHE A 332 -19.91 14.30 -36.16
N GLN A 333 -19.14 13.54 -35.39
CA GLN A 333 -19.08 13.61 -33.93
C GLN A 333 -17.74 14.22 -33.46
N PRO A 334 -17.73 15.05 -32.40
CA PRO A 334 -16.49 15.52 -31.81
C PRO A 334 -15.67 14.36 -31.23
N CYS A 335 -14.35 14.46 -31.30
CA CYS A 335 -13.45 13.50 -30.65
C CYS A 335 -13.39 13.73 -29.13
N CYS A 336 -13.34 12.64 -28.37
CA CYS A 336 -13.20 12.60 -26.91
C CYS A 336 -11.85 11.98 -26.52
N TYR A 337 -11.20 12.57 -25.52
CA TYR A 337 -9.87 12.19 -25.02
C TYR A 337 -9.95 11.53 -23.64
N ARG A 338 -9.04 10.59 -23.36
CA ARG A 338 -8.80 10.07 -22.01
C ARG A 338 -7.35 9.63 -21.82
N ALA A 339 -6.65 10.21 -20.84
CA ALA A 339 -5.25 9.94 -20.54
C ALA A 339 -4.99 8.49 -20.14
N ARG A 340 -5.96 7.83 -19.49
CA ARG A 340 -5.90 6.40 -19.13
C ARG A 340 -6.25 5.44 -20.27
N ARG A 341 -6.42 5.96 -21.51
CA ARG A 341 -6.96 5.26 -22.70
C ARG A 341 -8.42 4.81 -22.52
N PHE A 342 -9.04 4.37 -23.60
CA PHE A 342 -10.38 3.78 -23.68
C PHE A 342 -10.29 2.30 -24.02
N GLY A 343 -11.21 1.50 -23.47
CA GLY A 343 -11.34 0.07 -23.80
C GLY A 343 -10.26 -0.83 -23.20
N HIS A 344 -9.61 -0.40 -22.11
CA HIS A 344 -8.47 -1.11 -21.55
C HIS A 344 -8.91 -2.38 -20.79
N SER A 345 -8.74 -3.54 -21.41
CA SER A 345 -8.77 -4.82 -20.71
C SER A 345 -7.51 -4.95 -19.85
N MET A 346 -7.63 -5.41 -18.60
CA MET A 346 -6.46 -5.63 -17.71
C MET A 346 -5.48 -6.71 -18.20
N LYS A 347 -5.77 -7.39 -19.31
CA LYS A 347 -4.89 -8.42 -19.90
C LYS A 347 -4.06 -7.95 -21.09
N ASP A 348 -4.27 -6.73 -21.59
CA ASP A 348 -3.65 -6.28 -22.85
C ASP A 348 -3.30 -4.78 -22.82
N GLU A 349 -2.19 -4.47 -22.15
CA GLU A 349 -1.71 -3.13 -21.76
C GLU A 349 -1.39 -2.19 -22.93
N GLN A 350 -1.34 -2.71 -24.16
CA GLN A 350 -1.01 -1.94 -25.36
C GLN A 350 -2.24 -1.61 -26.23
N SER A 351 -3.40 -2.22 -25.94
CA SER A 351 -4.58 -2.23 -26.82
C SER A 351 -5.47 -0.97 -26.80
N GLY A 352 -5.47 -0.20 -25.70
CA GLY A 352 -6.39 0.93 -25.52
C GLY A 352 -6.02 2.19 -26.32
N VAL A 353 -7.04 2.92 -26.82
CA VAL A 353 -6.86 4.17 -27.59
C VAL A 353 -7.00 5.41 -26.71
N LEU A 354 -6.19 6.46 -26.92
CA LEU A 354 -6.27 7.71 -26.13
C LEU A 354 -7.44 8.62 -26.55
N CYS A 355 -8.00 8.39 -27.73
CA CYS A 355 -8.99 9.26 -28.35
C CYS A 355 -10.04 8.42 -29.12
N ALA A 356 -11.32 8.79 -29.03
CA ALA A 356 -12.44 8.09 -29.67
C ALA A 356 -13.60 9.06 -29.99
N PRO A 357 -14.42 8.83 -31.03
CA PRO A 357 -15.54 9.73 -31.31
C PRO A 357 -16.63 9.64 -30.24
N LYS A 358 -17.27 10.76 -29.93
CA LYS A 358 -18.42 10.82 -29.03
C LYS A 358 -19.51 9.83 -29.46
N GLY A 359 -19.95 8.99 -28.52
CA GLY A 359 -20.90 7.91 -28.75
C GLY A 359 -20.27 6.56 -29.16
N SER A 360 -18.94 6.48 -29.28
CA SER A 360 -18.22 5.22 -29.54
C SER A 360 -18.39 4.20 -28.40
N PRO A 361 -18.56 2.90 -28.71
CA PRO A 361 -18.58 1.85 -27.68
C PRO A 361 -17.21 1.63 -27.00
N ALA A 362 -16.11 2.20 -27.53
CA ALA A 362 -14.81 2.18 -26.85
C ALA A 362 -14.82 3.02 -25.56
N ILE A 363 -15.60 4.11 -25.54
CA ILE A 363 -15.85 4.93 -24.36
C ILE A 363 -16.85 4.15 -23.49
N ARG A 364 -16.38 3.38 -22.50
CA ARG A 364 -17.27 2.55 -21.67
C ARG A 364 -18.07 3.42 -20.69
N TRP A 365 -19.16 2.86 -20.17
CA TRP A 365 -20.03 3.51 -19.18
C TRP A 365 -19.35 3.73 -17.82
N ASP A 366 -18.39 2.88 -17.48
CA ASP A 366 -17.52 2.96 -16.31
C ASP A 366 -16.18 3.68 -16.60
N GLU A 367 -15.97 4.13 -17.85
CA GLU A 367 -14.75 4.80 -18.31
C GLU A 367 -15.06 6.11 -19.05
N PRO A 368 -15.58 7.15 -18.36
CA PRO A 368 -15.90 8.42 -18.99
C PRO A 368 -14.66 9.13 -19.58
N PRO A 369 -14.84 9.96 -20.62
CA PRO A 369 -13.77 10.77 -21.20
C PRO A 369 -13.34 11.89 -20.25
N ASP A 370 -12.06 12.22 -20.25
CA ASP A 370 -11.54 13.35 -19.46
C ASP A 370 -12.02 14.68 -20.07
N ASP A 371 -12.04 14.77 -21.41
CA ASP A 371 -12.46 15.93 -22.19
C ASP A 371 -13.02 15.49 -23.55
N CYS A 372 -13.81 16.34 -24.20
CA CYS A 372 -14.21 16.18 -25.61
C CYS A 372 -14.12 17.51 -26.37
N ALA A 373 -13.87 17.42 -27.68
CA ALA A 373 -13.74 18.57 -28.56
C ALA A 373 -15.01 19.44 -28.47
N PRO A 374 -14.90 20.73 -28.15
CA PRO A 374 -16.05 21.60 -27.99
C PRO A 374 -16.74 21.82 -29.34
N VAL A 375 -18.08 21.78 -29.36
CA VAL A 375 -18.87 22.20 -30.52
C VAL A 375 -19.18 23.70 -30.50
N THR A 376 -19.20 24.32 -29.32
CA THR A 376 -19.29 25.78 -29.13
C THR A 376 -18.20 26.29 -28.20
N GLN A 377 -17.79 27.56 -28.38
CA GLN A 377 -16.72 28.19 -27.59
C GLN A 377 -17.07 29.67 -27.30
N GLY A 378 -16.56 30.25 -26.22
CA GLY A 378 -16.64 31.69 -25.97
C GLY A 378 -15.54 32.48 -26.70
N ALA A 379 -15.91 33.62 -27.30
CA ALA A 379 -15.00 34.59 -27.91
C ALA A 379 -15.23 36.03 -27.39
N TRP A 380 -14.17 36.84 -27.41
CA TRP A 380 -14.17 38.26 -27.01
C TRP A 380 -14.31 39.22 -28.20
N GLU A 381 -14.74 40.45 -27.93
CA GLU A 381 -14.90 41.53 -28.93
C GLU A 381 -13.87 42.66 -28.74
N ASP A 382 -13.39 43.24 -29.85
CA ASP A 382 -12.58 44.47 -29.98
C ASP A 382 -11.37 44.68 -29.04
N MET A 383 -10.19 44.20 -29.50
CA MET A 383 -8.87 44.32 -28.83
C MET A 383 -8.07 45.60 -29.22
N PRO A 384 -7.14 46.10 -28.37
CA PRO A 384 -6.30 47.28 -28.63
C PRO A 384 -4.94 46.99 -29.34
N VAL A 385 -4.14 48.04 -29.66
CA VAL A 385 -2.86 47.96 -30.43
C VAL A 385 -1.77 48.89 -29.85
N CYS A 386 -0.49 48.48 -29.79
CA CYS A 386 0.61 49.16 -29.03
C CYS A 386 2.01 49.21 -29.78
N LYS A 387 2.98 50.08 -29.39
CA LYS A 387 4.33 50.32 -30.01
C LYS A 387 5.46 50.83 -29.06
N GLU A 388 6.76 50.72 -29.43
CA GLU A 388 7.98 50.73 -28.55
C GLU A 388 8.91 52.02 -28.57
N LYS A 389 10.05 52.04 -27.82
CA LYS A 389 10.99 53.20 -27.57
C LYS A 389 12.51 52.93 -27.82
N CYS A 390 13.37 53.97 -27.83
CA CYS A 390 14.87 53.91 -27.88
C CYS A 390 15.56 53.82 -26.49
N LYS A 391 16.89 53.54 -26.44
CA LYS A 391 17.76 53.53 -25.22
C LYS A 391 19.07 54.33 -25.41
N ASN A 392 19.51 55.10 -24.40
CA ASN A 392 20.80 55.84 -24.33
C ASN A 392 22.03 54.91 -24.09
N ILE A 393 23.25 55.36 -24.48
CA ILE A 393 24.49 54.55 -24.50
C ILE A 393 25.85 55.25 -24.19
N PHE A 394 25.97 56.58 -24.06
CA PHE A 394 27.32 57.21 -23.91
C PHE A 394 27.73 57.53 -22.46
N SER A 395 26.86 57.25 -21.50
CA SER A 395 27.02 57.53 -20.07
C SER A 395 28.06 56.66 -19.33
N GLU A 396 28.69 55.69 -19.99
CA GLU A 396 29.44 54.59 -19.35
C GLU A 396 30.97 54.58 -19.61
N ASP A 397 31.51 55.44 -20.49
CA ASP A 397 32.94 55.44 -20.85
C ASP A 397 33.78 56.38 -19.95
N GLU A 398 34.65 55.81 -19.10
CA GLU A 398 35.50 56.58 -18.18
C GLU A 398 36.61 57.40 -18.86
N HIS A 399 36.73 57.34 -20.19
CA HIS A 399 37.59 58.21 -20.98
C HIS A 399 36.80 59.31 -21.73
N LEU A 400 35.48 59.42 -21.55
CA LEU A 400 34.59 60.37 -22.23
C LEU A 400 33.64 61.16 -21.28
N ASP A 401 32.86 62.11 -21.84
CA ASP A 401 31.79 62.92 -21.20
C ASP A 401 30.58 63.12 -22.19
N GLU A 402 29.31 63.20 -21.74
CA GLU A 402 28.10 63.25 -22.64
C GLU A 402 26.91 64.15 -22.19
N SER A 403 25.88 64.35 -23.04
CA SER A 403 24.53 64.80 -22.64
C SER A 403 23.38 64.55 -23.65
N GLY A 404 22.14 64.31 -23.19
CA GLY A 404 20.89 64.74 -23.87
C GLY A 404 19.84 63.72 -24.39
N CYS A 405 19.90 62.42 -24.07
CA CYS A 405 19.50 61.38 -25.03
C CYS A 405 18.27 60.47 -24.72
N GLU A 406 17.39 60.80 -23.76
CA GLU A 406 16.48 59.80 -23.13
C GLU A 406 15.16 59.42 -23.84
N ASP A 407 14.38 60.36 -24.41
CA ASP A 407 12.93 60.14 -24.66
C ASP A 407 12.53 59.90 -26.14
N CYS A 408 13.43 59.29 -26.93
CA CYS A 408 13.30 59.18 -28.38
C CYS A 408 12.60 57.89 -28.87
N THR A 409 11.96 57.93 -30.04
CA THR A 409 11.27 56.80 -30.73
C THR A 409 11.63 56.79 -32.22
N SER A 410 11.39 55.69 -32.94
CA SER A 410 11.68 55.59 -34.39
C SER A 410 10.77 56.39 -35.33
N SER A 411 9.91 57.27 -34.80
CA SER A 411 9.01 58.09 -35.62
C SER A 411 9.81 59.05 -36.52
N PRO A 412 9.68 58.98 -37.86
CA PRO A 412 10.48 59.76 -38.81
C PRO A 412 10.09 61.26 -38.89
N SER A 413 9.50 61.79 -37.82
CA SER A 413 8.91 63.13 -37.70
C SER A 413 9.36 63.90 -36.45
N ALA A 414 10.22 63.32 -35.60
CA ALA A 414 10.75 63.93 -34.38
C ALA A 414 12.29 63.89 -34.36
N ALA A 415 12.93 64.93 -33.80
CA ALA A 415 14.38 65.04 -33.67
C ALA A 415 14.84 64.77 -32.22
N CYS A 416 16.05 64.21 -32.07
CA CYS A 416 16.64 63.77 -30.80
C CYS A 416 17.95 64.56 -30.50
N PRO A 417 18.23 65.06 -29.27
CA PRO A 417 19.28 66.08 -29.05
C PRO A 417 20.46 65.64 -28.14
N CYS A 418 21.48 64.94 -28.68
CA CYS A 418 22.50 64.20 -27.90
C CYS A 418 23.97 64.49 -28.34
N GLU A 419 24.98 64.64 -27.44
CA GLU A 419 26.42 65.03 -27.71
C GLU A 419 27.48 64.37 -26.78
N VAL A 420 28.79 64.27 -27.19
CA VAL A 420 29.90 63.54 -26.47
C VAL A 420 31.35 64.12 -26.70
N SER A 421 32.26 64.08 -25.69
CA SER A 421 33.72 64.48 -25.71
C SER A 421 34.71 63.57 -24.89
N CYS A 422 36.04 63.85 -24.79
CA CYS A 422 37.13 62.88 -24.38
C CYS A 422 38.25 63.36 -23.36
N ARG A 423 38.98 62.41 -22.71
CA ARG A 423 39.81 62.57 -21.47
C ARG A 423 41.31 62.17 -21.55
N ALA A 424 42.13 62.79 -20.67
CA ALA A 424 43.54 62.45 -20.43
C ALA A 424 43.77 62.08 -18.93
N PRO A 425 44.77 61.24 -18.58
CA PRO A 425 46.19 61.61 -18.72
C PRO A 425 46.99 60.82 -19.78
N ALA A 426 46.35 59.92 -20.52
CA ALA A 426 46.88 59.38 -21.77
C ALA A 426 47.06 60.48 -22.84
N ARG A 427 47.48 60.13 -24.06
CA ARG A 427 47.50 61.06 -25.20
C ARG A 427 46.78 60.45 -26.40
N ALA A 428 45.80 61.18 -26.93
CA ALA A 428 45.03 60.78 -28.10
C ALA A 428 45.94 60.38 -29.28
N LEU A 429 45.68 59.21 -29.86
CA LEU A 429 46.47 58.65 -30.94
C LEU A 429 46.21 59.40 -32.24
N LYS A 430 47.08 60.34 -32.58
CA LYS A 430 47.02 61.05 -33.88
C LYS A 430 47.54 60.14 -35.00
N GLY A 431 46.61 59.57 -35.75
CA GLY A 431 46.88 58.76 -36.93
C GLY A 431 45.58 58.42 -37.65
N LEU A 432 45.69 57.58 -38.67
CA LEU A 432 44.59 56.72 -39.09
C LEU A 432 44.49 55.54 -38.10
N ASP A 433 43.35 54.86 -38.11
CA ASP A 433 43.26 53.54 -37.48
C ASP A 433 43.99 52.46 -38.32
N ALA A 434 43.83 51.18 -37.97
CA ALA A 434 44.42 50.08 -38.74
C ALA A 434 43.71 49.81 -40.08
N GLY A 435 42.50 50.34 -40.31
CA GLY A 435 41.76 50.25 -41.56
C GLY A 435 42.08 51.37 -42.56
N GLY A 436 42.53 52.53 -42.07
CA GLY A 436 42.77 53.74 -42.86
C GLY A 436 41.65 54.78 -42.78
N ASP A 437 40.67 54.58 -41.90
CA ASP A 437 39.60 55.54 -41.67
C ASP A 437 40.00 56.60 -40.62
N PRO A 438 39.39 57.80 -40.63
CA PRO A 438 39.57 58.77 -39.56
C PRO A 438 38.87 58.27 -38.29
N TYR A 439 39.58 58.26 -37.15
CA TYR A 439 38.94 58.09 -35.84
C TYR A 439 37.78 59.10 -35.67
N PRO A 440 36.60 58.67 -35.16
CA PRO A 440 35.41 59.51 -35.12
C PRO A 440 35.62 60.74 -34.24
N ASN A 441 35.15 61.90 -34.72
CA ASN A 441 35.22 63.16 -33.99
C ASN A 441 34.15 63.24 -32.88
N GLU A 442 34.45 64.05 -31.86
CA GLU A 442 33.55 64.49 -30.80
C GLU A 442 32.36 65.28 -31.38
N GLY A 443 31.13 65.10 -30.88
CA GLY A 443 29.92 65.75 -31.45
C GLY A 443 28.59 64.97 -31.35
N PRO A 444 27.53 65.43 -32.04
CA PRO A 444 26.13 64.99 -31.83
C PRO A 444 25.71 63.66 -32.48
N LYS A 445 24.56 63.10 -32.02
CA LYS A 445 24.10 61.70 -32.27
C LYS A 445 22.59 61.59 -32.57
N ARG A 446 22.13 60.47 -33.19
CA ARG A 446 20.71 60.20 -33.58
C ARG A 446 20.24 58.77 -33.21
N CYS A 447 18.95 58.57 -32.91
CA CYS A 447 18.35 57.22 -32.80
C CYS A 447 17.77 56.74 -34.16
N LEU A 448 17.99 55.47 -34.51
CA LEU A 448 17.59 54.84 -35.77
C LEU A 448 17.05 53.41 -35.56
N GLU A 449 16.04 53.00 -36.32
CA GLU A 449 15.54 51.61 -36.38
C GLU A 449 16.37 50.81 -37.40
N VAL A 450 17.13 49.81 -36.92
CA VAL A 450 18.12 49.08 -37.72
C VAL A 450 18.00 47.58 -37.44
N GLY A 451 17.28 46.87 -38.30
CA GLY A 451 17.11 45.41 -38.22
C GLY A 451 16.00 44.93 -37.27
N GLY A 452 15.14 45.84 -36.79
CA GLY A 452 14.06 45.55 -35.82
C GLY A 452 14.33 46.08 -34.40
N GLU A 453 15.53 46.62 -34.15
CA GLU A 453 15.91 47.29 -32.89
C GLU A 453 16.17 48.79 -33.12
N VAL A 454 16.16 49.61 -32.06
CA VAL A 454 16.25 51.09 -32.12
C VAL A 454 17.44 51.64 -31.31
N ARG A 455 18.42 52.33 -31.93
CA ARG A 455 19.76 52.64 -31.33
C ARG A 455 20.54 53.85 -31.90
N PHE A 456 21.68 54.21 -31.28
CA PHE A 456 22.57 55.38 -31.54
C PHE A 456 23.96 55.04 -32.22
N GLU A 457 24.96 55.96 -32.19
CA GLU A 457 26.29 55.99 -32.90
C GLU A 457 27.55 55.82 -31.93
N SER A 458 28.88 56.01 -32.26
CA SER A 458 30.05 55.21 -31.66
C SER A 458 31.37 55.84 -31.00
N PRO A 459 32.32 55.06 -30.32
CA PRO A 459 33.52 55.44 -29.43
C PRO A 459 34.97 54.73 -29.59
N PRO A 460 36.04 54.84 -28.68
CA PRO A 460 37.52 54.46 -28.84
C PRO A 460 38.28 53.47 -27.82
N ALA A 461 39.67 53.37 -27.75
CA ALA A 461 40.51 52.41 -26.87
C ALA A 461 42.10 52.66 -26.65
N CYS A 462 42.86 51.88 -25.79
CA CYS A 462 44.37 51.96 -25.51
C CYS A 462 45.15 50.70 -24.88
N ALA A 463 46.51 50.70 -24.57
CA ALA A 463 47.36 49.51 -24.07
C ALA A 463 48.82 49.73 -23.41
N ARG A 464 49.53 48.72 -22.78
CA ARG A 464 50.96 48.75 -22.20
C ARG A 464 51.71 47.39 -21.78
N PRO A 465 53.09 47.28 -21.57
CA PRO A 465 53.89 46.03 -21.22
C PRO A 465 55.14 46.06 -20.20
N CYS A 466 55.75 44.93 -19.69
CA CYS A 466 57.09 44.85 -18.95
C CYS A 466 57.79 43.44 -18.60
N GLN A 467 59.11 43.44 -18.18
CA GLN A 467 60.06 42.52 -17.39
C GLN A 467 60.66 41.10 -17.82
N ALA A 468 61.81 40.64 -17.23
CA ALA A 468 62.54 39.34 -17.46
C ALA A 468 62.02 38.12 -16.63
N PRO A 469 62.04 36.87 -17.15
CA PRO A 469 61.06 35.85 -16.74
C PRO A 469 61.49 34.96 -15.59
N ASP A 470 61.25 35.45 -14.39
CA ASP A 470 60.81 34.57 -13.30
C ASP A 470 59.59 33.74 -13.78
N SER A 471 59.55 32.44 -13.45
CA SER A 471 58.36 31.62 -13.67
C SER A 471 57.22 31.99 -12.71
N ALA A 472 57.58 32.58 -11.55
CA ALA A 472 56.82 33.20 -10.45
C ALA A 472 55.71 32.36 -9.78
N GLN A 473 55.16 31.40 -10.51
CA GLN A 473 53.83 30.83 -10.33
C GLN A 473 53.76 29.40 -10.94
N GLY A 474 54.89 28.84 -11.38
CA GLY A 474 55.00 27.48 -11.92
C GLY A 474 54.44 27.25 -13.33
N THR A 475 54.07 28.30 -14.07
CA THR A 475 53.42 28.19 -15.39
C THR A 475 54.39 27.87 -16.52
N LEU A 476 55.62 28.38 -16.41
CA LEU A 476 56.68 28.29 -17.41
C LEU A 476 57.74 27.26 -17.01
N ASN A 477 58.01 26.32 -17.91
CA ASN A 477 59.21 25.50 -17.86
C ASN A 477 60.39 26.31 -18.39
N VAL A 478 61.06 27.03 -17.49
CA VAL A 478 62.23 27.89 -17.76
C VAL A 478 63.58 27.17 -17.61
N SER A 479 63.59 25.84 -17.57
CA SER A 479 64.79 25.00 -17.33
C SER A 479 65.90 25.11 -18.39
N GLN A 480 65.76 25.99 -19.38
CA GLN A 480 66.68 26.23 -20.50
C GLN A 480 66.92 27.74 -20.72
N CYS A 481 66.92 28.52 -19.63
CA CYS A 481 67.26 29.95 -19.59
C CYS A 481 68.74 30.21 -19.24
N THR A 482 69.19 31.43 -19.56
CA THR A 482 70.49 31.98 -19.14
C THR A 482 70.25 33.43 -18.68
N GLU A 483 70.76 33.78 -17.49
CA GLU A 483 70.45 35.04 -16.80
C GLU A 483 71.33 36.22 -17.24
N GLY A 484 70.87 37.46 -17.01
CA GLY A 484 71.72 38.67 -17.03
C GLY A 484 71.72 39.52 -18.31
N CYS A 485 70.60 39.61 -19.02
CA CYS A 485 70.54 40.20 -20.37
C CYS A 485 69.99 41.64 -20.43
N LEU A 486 70.53 42.44 -21.37
CA LEU A 486 70.10 43.80 -21.70
C LEU A 486 69.37 43.86 -23.06
N PRO A 487 68.53 44.91 -23.27
CA PRO A 487 67.86 45.16 -24.54
C PRO A 487 68.78 45.10 -25.76
N GLY A 488 68.53 44.15 -26.68
CA GLY A 488 69.21 44.01 -27.96
C GLY A 488 70.53 43.24 -27.95
N ALA A 489 70.94 42.62 -26.84
CA ALA A 489 72.22 41.90 -26.74
C ALA A 489 72.20 40.53 -27.47
N SER A 490 73.11 40.33 -28.43
CA SER A 490 73.22 39.08 -29.19
C SER A 490 73.84 37.94 -28.37
N GLY A 491 73.26 36.74 -28.46
CA GLY A 491 73.66 35.55 -27.69
C GLY A 491 72.79 35.27 -26.46
N CYS A 492 72.04 36.26 -25.96
CA CYS A 492 71.05 36.10 -24.91
C CYS A 492 69.81 35.36 -25.43
N VAL A 493 69.80 34.02 -25.36
CA VAL A 493 68.71 33.17 -25.84
C VAL A 493 68.25 32.20 -24.76
N CYS A 494 67.00 32.32 -24.30
CA CYS A 494 66.36 31.35 -23.42
C CYS A 494 65.31 30.53 -24.16
N LYS A 495 65.23 29.21 -23.91
CA LYS A 495 64.19 28.34 -24.46
C LYS A 495 63.12 28.04 -23.40
N ILE A 496 61.85 28.31 -23.70
CA ILE A 496 60.74 28.22 -22.72
C ILE A 496 59.56 27.44 -23.30
N SER A 497 58.96 26.58 -22.49
CA SER A 497 57.69 25.89 -22.78
C SER A 497 56.71 25.95 -21.60
N CYS A 498 55.47 25.52 -21.81
CA CYS A 498 54.47 25.44 -20.74
C CYS A 498 54.63 24.19 -19.86
N ALA A 499 54.32 24.33 -18.57
CA ALA A 499 54.24 23.20 -17.64
C ALA A 499 53.06 22.25 -17.94
N ALA A 500 53.05 21.06 -17.31
CA ALA A 500 51.97 20.09 -17.48
C ALA A 500 50.63 20.61 -16.94
N ASN A 501 49.54 20.38 -17.67
CA ASN A 501 48.20 20.97 -17.48
C ASN A 501 48.07 22.47 -17.84
N PHE A 502 49.12 23.11 -18.38
CA PHE A 502 49.05 24.46 -18.93
C PHE A 502 49.01 24.42 -20.46
N ARG A 503 48.33 25.39 -21.07
CA ARG A 503 48.30 25.62 -22.52
C ARG A 503 48.89 26.99 -22.86
N PRO A 504 49.61 27.14 -23.99
CA PRO A 504 49.97 28.45 -24.50
C PRO A 504 48.72 29.14 -25.04
N VAL A 505 48.40 30.33 -24.53
CA VAL A 505 47.28 31.17 -25.01
C VAL A 505 47.73 32.33 -25.90
N GLY A 506 49.04 32.54 -26.04
CA GLY A 506 49.59 33.62 -26.85
C GLY A 506 51.09 33.83 -26.60
N GLY A 507 51.62 34.90 -27.17
CA GLY A 507 53.04 35.22 -27.10
C GLY A 507 53.89 34.26 -27.94
N GLY A 508 54.95 33.72 -27.34
CA GLY A 508 55.96 32.90 -28.00
C GLY A 508 55.49 31.51 -28.42
N THR A 509 56.20 30.93 -29.39
CA THR A 509 56.05 29.51 -29.71
C THR A 509 56.39 28.65 -28.49
N ASN A 510 55.50 27.72 -28.13
CA ASN A 510 55.71 26.84 -26.98
C ASN A 510 56.91 25.90 -27.25
N GLY A 511 57.99 26.06 -26.49
CA GLY A 511 59.29 25.42 -26.75
C GLY A 511 60.21 26.22 -27.70
N GLY A 512 59.88 27.49 -27.98
CA GLY A 512 60.66 28.43 -28.78
C GLY A 512 61.83 29.06 -28.01
N SER A 513 62.67 29.80 -28.74
CA SER A 513 63.91 30.42 -28.26
C SER A 513 63.81 31.95 -28.33
N PHE A 514 64.00 32.64 -27.21
CA PHE A 514 63.62 34.05 -27.01
C PHE A 514 64.79 34.93 -26.60
N GLN A 515 64.80 36.16 -27.12
CA GLN A 515 65.82 37.18 -26.88
C GLN A 515 65.27 38.35 -26.04
N CYS A 516 66.18 39.09 -25.41
CA CYS A 516 65.87 40.29 -24.62
C CYS A 516 65.65 41.50 -25.55
N GLY A 517 64.40 41.95 -25.68
CA GLY A 517 63.99 43.03 -26.59
C GLY A 517 64.29 44.43 -26.05
N GLU A 518 64.10 45.48 -26.85
CA GLU A 518 64.65 46.82 -26.58
C GLU A 518 64.15 47.54 -25.31
N ALA A 519 63.21 46.92 -24.58
CA ALA A 519 62.75 47.33 -23.25
C ALA A 519 63.11 46.33 -22.11
N GLY A 520 64.17 45.53 -22.26
CA GLY A 520 64.73 44.64 -21.21
C GLY A 520 63.89 43.41 -20.83
N VAL A 521 62.64 43.36 -21.28
CA VAL A 521 61.77 42.17 -21.26
C VAL A 521 62.37 41.11 -22.18
N TYR A 522 62.26 39.83 -21.82
CA TYR A 522 62.29 38.78 -22.86
C TYR A 522 60.94 38.87 -23.58
N THR A 523 60.91 39.55 -24.72
CA THR A 523 59.65 39.87 -25.41
C THR A 523 59.11 38.66 -26.15
N GLY A 524 57.82 38.38 -25.99
CA GLY A 524 57.15 37.30 -26.72
C GLY A 524 57.49 35.90 -26.21
N LEU A 525 57.52 35.69 -24.88
CA LEU A 525 57.52 34.36 -24.27
C LEU A 525 56.16 33.67 -24.42
N PRO A 526 56.06 32.33 -24.39
CA PRO A 526 54.76 31.65 -24.39
C PRO A 526 53.98 32.02 -23.13
N VAL A 527 52.78 32.60 -23.29
CA VAL A 527 51.88 32.89 -22.18
C VAL A 527 51.17 31.59 -21.81
N CYS A 528 51.67 30.92 -20.78
CA CYS A 528 51.16 29.62 -20.34
C CYS A 528 50.11 29.78 -19.23
N ARG A 529 48.92 29.22 -19.45
CA ARG A 529 47.77 29.32 -18.54
C ARG A 529 47.22 27.92 -18.21
N PRO A 530 46.83 27.64 -16.97
CA PRO A 530 46.29 26.35 -16.54
C PRO A 530 44.90 26.09 -17.12
N LEU A 531 44.49 24.82 -17.15
CA LEU A 531 43.12 24.43 -17.47
C LEU A 531 42.23 24.42 -16.22
N CYS A 532 41.10 25.12 -16.25
CA CYS A 532 39.95 24.76 -15.43
C CYS A 532 39.35 23.44 -15.91
N LYS A 533 39.13 22.51 -14.98
CA LYS A 533 38.18 21.41 -15.16
C LYS A 533 36.77 22.00 -15.25
N LYS A 534 35.89 21.38 -16.03
CA LYS A 534 34.45 21.69 -16.00
C LYS A 534 33.93 21.57 -14.53
N PRO A 535 33.06 22.47 -14.04
CA PRO A 535 32.43 22.31 -12.73
C PRO A 535 31.61 21.01 -12.66
N ASP A 536 31.45 20.48 -11.45
CA ASP A 536 30.45 19.45 -11.17
C ASP A 536 29.05 20.02 -11.44
N ASP A 537 28.13 19.22 -12.02
CA ASP A 537 26.79 19.67 -12.38
C ASP A 537 25.78 19.62 -11.22
N GLN A 538 26.24 19.24 -10.02
CA GLN A 538 25.41 19.15 -8.81
C GLN A 538 24.13 18.35 -9.09
N PHE A 539 24.31 17.17 -9.67
CA PHE A 539 23.24 16.20 -9.94
C PHE A 539 22.20 16.80 -10.91
N GLY A 540 22.70 17.52 -11.91
CA GLY A 540 21.93 18.26 -12.90
C GLY A 540 21.18 19.49 -12.36
N GLN A 541 21.37 19.91 -11.10
CA GLN A 541 20.76 21.12 -10.56
C GLN A 541 21.59 22.38 -10.88
N LEU A 542 22.91 22.25 -11.03
CA LEU A 542 23.76 23.29 -11.60
C LEU A 542 23.90 23.03 -13.10
N ASP A 543 23.29 23.88 -13.92
CA ASP A 543 23.49 23.80 -15.36
C ASP A 543 24.92 24.18 -15.72
N THR A 544 25.67 23.19 -16.21
CA THR A 544 27.05 23.32 -16.66
C THR A 544 27.17 23.02 -18.17
N SER A 545 26.05 22.99 -18.91
CA SER A 545 26.06 22.65 -20.34
C SER A 545 26.94 23.59 -21.16
N ASP A 546 26.92 24.89 -20.86
CA ASP A 546 27.78 25.93 -21.45
C ASP A 546 29.27 25.83 -21.06
N CYS A 547 29.68 24.92 -20.16
CA CYS A 547 31.02 24.90 -19.55
C CYS A 547 31.96 23.84 -20.17
N GLY A 548 32.97 24.30 -20.90
CA GLY A 548 34.00 23.45 -21.53
C GLY A 548 35.26 23.20 -20.68
N LEU A 549 36.18 22.38 -21.22
CA LEU A 549 37.56 22.27 -20.73
C LEU A 549 38.33 23.53 -21.13
N CYS A 550 38.73 24.34 -20.15
CA CYS A 550 38.89 25.76 -20.40
C CYS A 550 40.22 26.36 -19.91
N VAL A 551 40.86 27.17 -20.74
CA VAL A 551 42.16 27.78 -20.41
C VAL A 551 41.96 29.08 -19.64
N ALA A 552 42.68 29.24 -18.52
CA ALA A 552 42.48 30.37 -17.62
C ALA A 552 42.85 31.73 -18.25
N GLY A 553 41.96 32.70 -18.13
CA GLY A 553 42.07 34.01 -18.77
C GLY A 553 41.75 34.02 -20.28
N SER A 554 41.17 32.95 -20.85
CA SER A 554 40.65 32.97 -22.21
C SER A 554 39.25 33.62 -22.27
N SER A 555 39.05 34.55 -23.21
CA SER A 555 37.75 35.17 -23.52
C SER A 555 36.67 34.16 -23.91
N ASP A 556 37.12 33.12 -24.60
CA ASP A 556 36.31 32.10 -25.26
C ASP A 556 35.76 31.09 -24.24
N CYS A 557 36.34 31.09 -23.03
CA CYS A 557 35.89 30.33 -21.88
C CYS A 557 34.67 30.95 -21.22
N LYS A 558 33.57 30.88 -21.96
CA LYS A 558 32.21 31.00 -21.43
C LYS A 558 31.92 29.73 -20.61
N CYS A 559 31.30 29.93 -19.46
CA CYS A 559 30.67 28.93 -18.63
C CYS A 559 29.54 29.66 -17.91
N ASN A 560 28.31 29.19 -18.03
CA ASN A 560 27.11 29.89 -17.58
C ASN A 560 26.46 28.99 -16.54
N LEU A 561 26.72 29.28 -15.28
CA LEU A 561 26.36 28.44 -14.14
C LEU A 561 25.03 28.91 -13.58
N ARG A 562 23.96 28.17 -13.90
CA ARG A 562 22.59 28.51 -13.47
C ARG A 562 22.03 27.40 -12.61
N CYS A 563 21.29 27.76 -11.58
CA CYS A 563 20.51 26.80 -10.84
C CYS A 563 19.23 26.50 -11.63
N ARG A 564 18.90 25.22 -11.79
CA ARG A 564 17.59 24.79 -12.30
C ARG A 564 16.51 24.89 -11.21
N GLY A 565 16.94 24.87 -9.94
CA GLY A 565 16.15 25.16 -8.74
C GLY A 565 16.58 26.44 -8.02
N LEU A 566 16.36 26.51 -6.71
CA LEU A 566 16.75 27.66 -5.88
C LEU A 566 18.23 27.61 -5.49
N ARG A 567 18.98 28.69 -5.75
CA ARG A 567 20.31 28.90 -5.17
C ARG A 567 20.22 28.95 -3.63
N SER A 568 20.91 28.04 -2.96
CA SER A 568 20.96 27.95 -1.49
C SER A 568 22.15 28.66 -0.86
N GLY A 569 23.24 28.84 -1.61
CA GLY A 569 24.48 29.41 -1.10
C GLY A 569 25.56 29.48 -2.18
N GLY A 570 26.83 29.55 -1.75
CA GLY A 570 27.98 29.66 -2.64
C GLY A 570 27.94 30.92 -3.52
N GLY A 571 28.54 30.83 -4.70
CA GLY A 571 28.55 31.90 -5.69
C GLY A 571 27.16 32.23 -6.28
N PRO A 572 27.04 33.33 -7.03
CA PRO A 572 25.83 33.74 -7.73
C PRO A 572 25.66 32.98 -9.03
N GLU A 573 24.42 32.82 -9.48
CA GLU A 573 24.13 32.27 -10.80
C GLU A 573 24.50 33.26 -11.91
N GLY A 574 24.91 32.74 -13.07
CA GLY A 574 25.22 33.53 -14.25
C GLY A 574 26.57 33.19 -14.87
N PRO A 575 27.24 34.15 -15.52
CA PRO A 575 28.48 33.89 -16.22
C PRO A 575 29.65 33.72 -15.25
N TYR A 576 30.39 32.63 -15.41
CA TYR A 576 31.69 32.40 -14.79
C TYR A 576 32.78 32.49 -15.85
N THR A 577 33.96 32.90 -15.41
CA THR A 577 35.20 32.84 -16.18
C THR A 577 36.18 31.92 -15.49
N CYS A 578 37.03 31.25 -16.28
CA CYS A 578 38.15 30.52 -15.72
C CYS A 578 39.24 31.56 -15.38
N GLU A 579 39.25 32.04 -14.14
CA GLU A 579 40.30 32.95 -13.69
C GLU A 579 41.59 32.18 -13.39
N PHE A 580 42.70 32.83 -13.71
CA PHE A 580 44.03 32.39 -13.39
C PHE A 580 44.37 32.80 -11.96
N VAL A 581 44.23 31.87 -11.01
CA VAL A 581 44.75 32.09 -9.65
C VAL A 581 46.27 31.95 -9.72
N PRO A 582 47.03 33.03 -9.43
CA PRO A 582 48.48 32.99 -9.45
C PRO A 582 49.00 31.99 -8.42
N GLY A 583 50.12 31.35 -8.75
CA GLY A 583 50.82 30.49 -7.82
C GLY A 583 51.56 31.27 -6.73
N SER A 584 52.00 30.55 -5.71
CA SER A 584 52.99 30.97 -4.72
C SER A 584 54.15 29.96 -4.70
N ASP A 585 55.18 30.23 -3.91
CA ASP A 585 56.34 29.33 -3.75
C ASP A 585 55.97 27.91 -3.28
N GLU A 586 54.80 27.75 -2.65
CA GLU A 586 54.28 26.46 -2.15
C GLU A 586 53.16 25.86 -3.03
N VAL A 587 52.50 26.66 -3.88
CA VAL A 587 51.27 26.26 -4.60
C VAL A 587 51.34 26.68 -6.07
N LEU A 588 51.37 25.70 -6.98
CA LEU A 588 51.31 25.93 -8.43
C LEU A 588 50.04 26.71 -8.84
N ALA A 589 50.17 27.61 -9.81
CA ALA A 589 49.03 28.35 -10.36
C ALA A 589 47.95 27.41 -10.91
N ARG A 590 46.68 27.79 -10.70
CA ARG A 590 45.52 26.96 -11.06
C ARG A 590 44.41 27.78 -11.69
N GLY A 591 43.66 27.14 -12.58
CA GLY A 591 42.39 27.67 -13.05
C GLY A 591 41.33 27.49 -11.97
N VAL A 592 40.61 28.55 -11.63
CA VAL A 592 39.44 28.50 -10.75
C VAL A 592 38.28 29.21 -11.44
N TRP A 593 37.08 28.63 -11.40
CA TRP A 593 35.89 29.34 -11.86
C TRP A 593 35.53 30.41 -10.86
N VAL A 594 35.50 31.65 -11.33
CA VAL A 594 35.06 32.82 -10.57
C VAL A 594 33.92 33.48 -11.30
N VAL A 595 33.11 34.25 -10.56
CA VAL A 595 32.08 35.11 -11.14
C VAL A 595 32.73 36.02 -12.18
N ARG A 596 32.19 36.03 -13.40
CA ARG A 596 32.72 36.85 -14.51
C ARG A 596 32.40 38.33 -14.32
N ASP A 597 31.31 38.62 -13.63
CA ASP A 597 30.97 39.95 -13.15
C ASP A 597 31.90 40.32 -12.00
N GLU A 598 32.72 41.37 -12.18
CA GLU A 598 33.74 41.73 -11.20
C GLU A 598 33.15 42.46 -9.99
N GLU A 599 32.05 43.21 -10.14
CA GLU A 599 31.35 43.90 -9.05
C GLU A 599 30.72 42.87 -8.10
N GLU A 600 30.00 41.88 -8.64
CA GLU A 600 29.43 40.82 -7.80
C GLU A 600 30.52 39.91 -7.21
N ARG A 601 31.64 39.69 -7.92
CA ARG A 601 32.80 38.98 -7.37
C ARG A 601 33.39 39.70 -6.15
N GLU A 602 33.57 41.03 -6.21
CA GLU A 602 34.06 41.83 -5.07
C GLU A 602 33.04 41.86 -3.93
N ARG A 603 31.75 42.10 -4.24
CA ARG A 603 30.62 42.10 -3.30
C ARG A 603 30.52 40.82 -2.46
N LEU A 604 30.97 39.68 -3.01
CA LEU A 604 30.96 38.37 -2.38
C LEU A 604 32.32 37.95 -1.78
N GLY A 605 33.40 38.68 -2.08
CA GLY A 605 34.75 38.38 -1.60
C GLY A 605 35.19 36.94 -1.86
N ALA A 606 35.37 36.14 -0.81
CA ALA A 606 35.71 34.72 -0.92
C ALA A 606 34.62 33.89 -1.65
N GLY A 607 33.34 34.29 -1.55
CA GLY A 607 32.22 33.67 -2.25
C GLY A 607 32.27 33.88 -3.77
N GLY A 608 32.94 34.94 -4.25
CA GLY A 608 33.15 35.19 -5.68
C GLY A 608 34.07 34.16 -6.38
N ARG A 609 34.70 33.28 -5.61
CA ARG A 609 35.52 32.14 -6.08
C ARG A 609 34.87 30.77 -5.82
N GLN A 610 33.63 30.75 -5.37
CA GLN A 610 32.81 29.56 -5.25
C GLN A 610 31.82 29.51 -6.43
N VAL A 611 31.50 28.31 -6.92
CA VAL A 611 30.37 28.12 -7.85
C VAL A 611 29.04 28.23 -7.06
N PRO A 612 27.88 28.39 -7.71
CA PRO A 612 26.61 28.45 -7.00
C PRO A 612 26.32 27.11 -6.33
N ALA A 613 25.80 27.12 -5.10
CA ALA A 613 25.18 25.93 -4.53
C ALA A 613 23.70 25.93 -4.93
N CYS A 614 23.30 24.98 -5.78
CA CYS A 614 21.94 24.90 -6.36
C CYS A 614 21.03 23.88 -5.66
N LEU A 615 21.44 23.44 -4.46
CA LEU A 615 20.76 22.40 -3.69
C LEU A 615 20.17 23.04 -2.43
N SER A 616 18.84 23.12 -2.33
CA SER A 616 18.11 23.73 -1.20
C SER A 616 18.72 23.37 0.17
N PRO A 617 18.86 24.33 1.11
CA PRO A 617 19.48 24.07 2.41
C PRO A 617 18.64 23.09 3.21
N VAL A 618 19.30 22.22 3.99
CA VAL A 618 18.60 21.13 4.70
C VAL A 618 18.18 21.60 6.08
N PHE A 619 16.87 21.69 6.31
CA PHE A 619 16.30 22.06 7.62
C PHE A 619 16.02 20.80 8.42
N VAL A 620 16.74 20.59 9.52
CA VAL A 620 16.47 19.52 10.48
C VAL A 620 15.59 20.07 11.60
N THR A 621 14.37 19.54 11.70
CA THR A 621 13.37 19.94 12.71
C THR A 621 13.20 18.81 13.71
N VAL A 622 13.69 18.97 14.94
CA VAL A 622 13.57 17.96 15.99
C VAL A 622 12.34 18.26 16.84
N VAL A 623 11.42 17.30 16.90
CA VAL A 623 10.17 17.40 17.67
C VAL A 623 10.05 16.28 18.70
N SER A 624 9.30 16.58 19.76
CA SER A 624 8.87 15.58 20.74
C SER A 624 7.84 14.62 20.12
N ALA A 625 8.11 13.33 20.11
CA ALA A 625 7.13 12.32 19.67
C ALA A 625 5.88 12.25 20.58
N THR A 626 5.95 12.80 21.81
CA THR A 626 4.82 12.81 22.76
C THR A 626 4.01 14.11 22.76
N THR A 627 4.56 15.23 22.28
CA THR A 627 3.89 16.55 22.35
C THR A 627 3.98 17.41 21.09
N LYS A 628 4.83 17.05 20.12
CA LYS A 628 5.16 17.80 18.89
C LYS A 628 5.86 19.14 19.06
N ASP A 629 6.10 19.57 20.30
CA ASP A 629 6.94 20.73 20.57
C ASP A 629 8.35 20.53 20.00
N GLY A 630 8.91 21.59 19.42
CA GLY A 630 10.30 21.62 18.97
C GLY A 630 11.27 21.50 20.15
N ILE A 631 12.20 20.55 20.08
CA ILE A 631 13.14 20.30 21.18
C ILE A 631 14.39 21.17 20.99
N ALA A 632 14.55 22.18 21.84
CA ALA A 632 15.68 23.10 21.78
C ALA A 632 16.99 22.51 22.34
N GLY A 633 18.12 22.88 21.74
CA GLY A 633 19.46 22.52 22.22
C GLY A 633 19.88 21.06 21.98
N VAL A 634 19.15 20.31 21.17
CA VAL A 634 19.49 18.95 20.73
C VAL A 634 20.76 19.00 19.91
N ALA A 635 21.73 18.13 20.21
CA ALA A 635 22.93 18.01 19.39
C ALA A 635 22.58 17.26 18.10
N ILE A 636 22.80 17.92 16.96
CA ILE A 636 22.71 17.34 15.62
C ILE A 636 24.12 17.09 15.13
N GLU A 637 24.44 15.84 14.91
CA GLU A 637 25.71 15.39 14.34
C GLU A 637 25.45 14.78 12.96
N VAL A 638 26.28 15.13 11.98
CA VAL A 638 26.15 14.68 10.59
C VAL A 638 27.39 13.91 10.20
N PHE A 639 27.20 12.69 9.71
CA PHE A 639 28.28 11.80 9.29
C PHE A 639 28.16 11.46 7.79
N LEU A 640 29.31 11.33 7.15
CA LEU A 640 29.48 10.86 5.77
C LEU A 640 30.50 9.73 5.79
N ASP A 641 30.13 8.53 5.35
CA ASP A 641 30.98 7.33 5.38
C ASP A 641 31.74 7.10 6.71
N ALA A 642 31.04 7.40 7.82
CA ALA A 642 31.47 7.42 9.23
C ALA A 642 32.36 8.60 9.70
N ASP A 643 32.81 9.50 8.82
CA ASP A 643 33.47 10.76 9.23
C ASP A 643 32.44 11.83 9.62
N GLN A 644 32.64 12.49 10.76
CA GLN A 644 31.74 13.55 11.25
C GLN A 644 32.01 14.88 10.51
N ILE A 645 31.15 15.22 9.55
CA ILE A 645 31.30 16.42 8.71
C ILE A 645 30.69 17.69 9.33
N ALA A 646 29.73 17.54 10.25
CA ALA A 646 29.16 18.67 10.99
C ALA A 646 28.67 18.28 12.40
N SER A 647 28.67 19.27 13.30
CA SER A 647 28.04 19.20 14.62
C SER A 647 27.44 20.56 14.96
N THR A 648 26.16 20.60 15.33
CA THR A 648 25.40 21.83 15.60
C THR A 648 24.29 21.57 16.62
N LYS A 649 23.47 22.57 16.94
CA LYS A 649 22.34 22.44 17.87
C LYS A 649 21.06 23.11 17.36
N THR A 650 19.92 22.53 17.73
CA THR A 650 18.60 23.09 17.44
C THR A 650 18.32 24.39 18.19
N GLY A 651 17.63 25.31 17.53
CA GLY A 651 17.12 26.57 18.05
C GLY A 651 15.95 26.38 19.03
N ALA A 652 15.38 27.50 19.49
CA ALA A 652 14.28 27.50 20.46
C ALA A 652 12.96 26.88 19.93
N ASP A 653 12.86 26.73 18.61
CA ASP A 653 11.79 26.11 17.82
C ASP A 653 12.08 24.65 17.44
N GLY A 654 13.19 24.08 17.90
CA GLY A 654 13.64 22.74 17.51
C GLY A 654 14.28 22.64 16.13
N GLN A 655 14.46 23.75 15.40
CA GLN A 655 15.01 23.72 14.03
C GLN A 655 16.52 24.01 14.00
N VAL A 656 17.21 23.45 13.00
CA VAL A 656 18.55 23.91 12.59
C VAL A 656 18.73 23.74 11.08
N MET A 657 19.45 24.68 10.47
CA MET A 657 19.84 24.62 9.06
C MET A 657 21.21 23.95 8.94
N LEU A 658 21.35 23.02 7.99
CA LEU A 658 22.60 22.34 7.66
C LEU A 658 23.09 22.76 6.27
N ASP A 659 24.23 23.45 6.23
CA ASP A 659 24.92 23.90 5.02
C ASP A 659 25.69 22.75 4.34
N MET A 660 24.98 21.69 3.94
CA MET A 660 25.59 20.49 3.36
C MET A 660 25.92 20.65 1.88
N ILE A 661 27.14 20.29 1.49
CA ILE A 661 27.73 20.55 0.16
C ILE A 661 27.87 19.24 -0.64
N GLY A 662 26.75 18.55 -0.89
CA GLY A 662 26.69 17.30 -1.67
C GLY A 662 25.27 16.73 -1.81
N ASP A 663 25.12 15.67 -2.61
CA ASP A 663 23.92 14.80 -2.70
C ASP A 663 24.15 13.43 -2.04
N GLU A 664 25.06 13.39 -1.08
CA GLU A 664 25.48 12.15 -0.45
C GLU A 664 24.49 11.67 0.61
N SER A 665 24.53 10.37 0.89
CA SER A 665 23.65 9.67 1.83
C SER A 665 24.12 9.85 3.27
N VAL A 666 23.93 11.04 3.85
CA VAL A 666 24.44 11.38 5.19
C VAL A 666 23.67 10.68 6.31
N GLU A 667 24.36 10.28 7.39
CA GLU A 667 23.70 9.87 8.63
C GLU A 667 23.55 11.10 9.55
N VAL A 668 22.31 11.46 9.86
CA VAL A 668 21.97 12.49 10.84
C VAL A 668 21.65 11.82 12.17
N VAL A 669 22.40 12.17 13.20
CA VAL A 669 22.24 11.66 14.57
C VAL A 669 21.78 12.82 15.46
N ALA A 670 20.62 12.66 16.09
CA ALA A 670 20.10 13.65 17.05
C ALA A 670 20.11 13.09 18.47
N SER A 671 20.72 13.83 19.40
CA SER A 671 20.87 13.40 20.80
C SER A 671 20.64 14.54 21.80
N ILE A 672 19.92 14.24 22.88
CA ILE A 672 19.75 15.12 24.04
C ILE A 672 19.42 14.27 25.28
N LYS A 673 19.91 14.68 26.45
CA LYS A 673 19.67 13.94 27.70
C LYS A 673 18.18 13.83 28.01
N GLY A 674 17.70 12.61 28.28
CA GLY A 674 16.29 12.32 28.60
C GLY A 674 15.43 11.95 27.39
N TYR A 675 15.98 12.01 26.18
CA TYR A 675 15.38 11.47 24.97
C TYR A 675 16.24 10.34 24.38
N ALA A 676 15.61 9.38 23.72
CA ALA A 676 16.30 8.32 23.03
C ALA A 676 17.01 8.89 21.78
N THR A 677 18.27 8.51 21.59
CA THR A 677 19.07 8.89 20.42
C THR A 677 18.43 8.32 19.16
N ILE A 678 18.17 9.20 18.19
CA ILE A 678 17.64 8.85 16.87
C ILE A 678 18.76 8.99 15.84
N ARG A 679 18.81 8.05 14.90
CA ARG A 679 19.73 8.01 13.75
C ARG A 679 18.88 7.89 12.50
N ARG A 680 19.13 8.70 11.48
CA ARG A 680 18.44 8.64 10.18
C ARG A 680 19.43 8.80 9.04
N ILE A 681 19.32 7.95 8.03
CA ILE A 681 20.04 8.10 6.77
C ILE A 681 19.20 9.02 5.88
N PHE A 682 19.73 10.20 5.58
CA PHE A 682 19.08 11.22 4.75
C PHE A 682 19.72 11.25 3.36
N GLN A 683 18.95 10.84 2.35
CA GLN A 683 19.35 10.90 0.94
C GLN A 683 18.69 12.11 0.28
N ARG A 684 19.49 13.15 0.00
CA ARG A 684 18.98 14.46 -0.43
C ARG A 684 18.15 14.37 -1.72
N SER A 685 18.64 13.66 -2.73
CA SER A 685 17.90 13.31 -3.96
C SER A 685 16.60 12.54 -3.74
N THR A 686 16.47 11.77 -2.65
CA THR A 686 15.22 11.06 -2.33
C THR A 686 14.21 11.95 -1.58
N PHE A 687 14.67 12.84 -0.69
CA PHE A 687 13.79 13.65 0.17
C PHE A 687 13.46 15.03 -0.42
N CYS A 688 14.30 15.60 -1.28
CA CYS A 688 14.19 16.99 -1.74
C CYS A 688 13.96 17.10 -3.25
N LEU A 689 12.89 16.42 -3.71
CA LEU A 689 12.51 16.29 -5.12
C LEU A 689 12.05 17.61 -5.77
N ASP A 690 11.55 18.58 -4.99
CA ASP A 690 11.29 19.94 -5.47
C ASP A 690 12.40 20.88 -4.94
N PRO A 691 13.32 21.35 -5.80
CA PRO A 691 14.39 22.27 -5.40
C PRO A 691 13.90 23.72 -5.24
N LYS A 692 12.58 23.97 -5.18
CA LYS A 692 11.95 25.21 -4.72
C LYS A 692 11.22 25.06 -3.38
N ALA A 693 11.04 23.82 -2.90
CA ALA A 693 10.53 23.56 -1.56
C ALA A 693 11.67 23.59 -0.52
N ASN A 694 11.32 23.85 0.74
CA ASN A 694 12.25 23.70 1.85
C ASN A 694 12.60 22.22 2.02
N CYS A 695 13.89 21.89 1.87
CA CYS A 695 14.43 20.55 1.97
C CYS A 695 14.47 20.13 3.46
N GLY A 696 13.35 19.60 3.96
CA GLY A 696 13.14 19.35 5.39
C GLY A 696 13.31 17.89 5.81
N LEU A 697 13.96 17.68 6.95
CA LEU A 697 14.03 16.42 7.68
C LEU A 697 13.44 16.63 9.09
N GLN A 698 12.28 16.04 9.36
CA GLN A 698 11.72 16.00 10.71
C GLN A 698 12.29 14.79 11.47
N LEU A 699 12.68 14.98 12.73
CA LEU A 699 13.20 13.94 13.62
C LEU A 699 12.38 13.90 14.91
N SER A 700 11.63 12.82 15.11
CA SER A 700 10.66 12.69 16.20
C SER A 700 11.26 11.88 17.35
N MET A 701 11.92 12.59 18.28
CA MET A 701 12.57 11.96 19.41
C MET A 701 11.54 11.50 20.44
N SER A 702 11.57 10.21 20.78
CA SER A 702 10.91 9.72 21.99
C SER A 702 11.68 10.17 23.22
N GLN A 703 10.98 10.57 24.28
CA GLN A 703 11.56 10.55 25.63
C GLN A 703 12.04 9.13 25.96
N VAL A 704 13.11 8.99 26.74
CA VAL A 704 13.54 7.67 27.25
C VAL A 704 12.39 7.08 28.05
N LEU A 705 11.96 5.86 27.70
CA LEU A 705 10.78 5.24 28.30
C LEU A 705 11.07 4.77 29.72
N LEU A 706 10.02 4.51 30.52
CA LEU A 706 10.23 4.08 31.90
C LEU A 706 10.31 2.54 32.01
N PHE A 707 11.34 2.08 32.74
CA PHE A 707 11.61 0.67 33.06
C PHE A 707 11.85 -0.23 31.83
N GLY A 708 11.83 -1.55 32.00
CA GLY A 708 11.73 -2.52 30.90
C GLY A 708 12.78 -2.45 29.79
N GLU A 709 14.04 -2.07 30.07
CA GLU A 709 15.11 -2.05 29.06
C GLU A 709 15.27 -3.43 28.39
N LEU A 710 15.23 -3.45 27.05
CA LEU A 710 15.38 -4.67 26.28
C LEU A 710 16.84 -5.13 26.30
N ASN A 711 17.12 -6.31 26.85
CA ASN A 711 18.43 -6.94 26.78
C ASN A 711 18.67 -7.43 25.34
N PRO A 712 19.73 -6.95 24.64
CA PRO A 712 20.05 -7.44 23.29
C PRO A 712 20.35 -8.95 23.29
N ASN A 713 20.97 -9.46 24.36
CA ASN A 713 21.35 -10.88 24.47
C ASN A 713 20.13 -11.74 24.86
N GLY A 714 19.39 -12.19 23.84
CA GLY A 714 18.21 -13.04 24.00
C GLY A 714 16.87 -12.30 24.03
N CYS A 715 16.85 -11.00 23.69
CA CYS A 715 15.63 -10.23 23.38
C CYS A 715 14.55 -10.32 24.47
N TYR A 716 14.92 -9.97 25.69
CA TYR A 716 13.98 -9.88 26.81
C TYR A 716 14.17 -8.61 27.62
N PHE A 717 13.09 -8.07 28.15
CA PHE A 717 13.11 -7.07 29.20
C PHE A 717 12.63 -7.67 30.52
N THR A 718 12.91 -7.03 31.66
CA THR A 718 12.41 -7.48 32.97
C THR A 718 11.72 -6.36 33.74
N ALA A 719 10.56 -6.67 34.30
CA ALA A 719 9.74 -5.74 35.08
C ALA A 719 9.60 -6.25 36.52
N ALA A 720 9.45 -5.34 37.49
CA ALA A 720 9.23 -5.74 38.88
C ALA A 720 7.90 -6.51 38.99
N ARG A 721 7.89 -7.64 39.72
CA ARG A 721 6.74 -8.56 39.73
C ARG A 721 5.45 -7.95 40.32
N ASP A 722 5.59 -6.95 41.17
CA ASP A 722 4.51 -6.23 41.84
C ASP A 722 3.91 -5.09 41.00
N THR A 723 4.72 -4.35 40.24
CA THR A 723 4.22 -3.27 39.37
C THR A 723 3.95 -3.73 37.93
N ARG A 724 4.71 -4.72 37.45
CA ARG A 724 4.79 -5.17 36.05
C ARG A 724 5.01 -4.04 35.05
N GLU A 725 5.59 -2.93 35.50
CA GLU A 725 5.78 -1.74 34.67
C GLU A 725 6.93 -1.89 33.67
N TRP A 726 6.57 -1.70 32.41
CA TRP A 726 7.44 -1.56 31.26
C TRP A 726 6.71 -0.76 30.19
N GLU A 727 7.43 -0.17 29.24
CA GLU A 727 6.83 0.67 28.20
C GLU A 727 7.49 0.40 26.84
N MET A 728 6.68 0.37 25.77
CA MET A 728 7.10 0.38 24.38
C MET A 728 6.36 1.49 23.64
N ARG A 729 6.99 2.06 22.62
CA ARG A 729 6.43 3.17 21.84
C ARG A 729 6.80 3.01 20.38
N ALA A 730 5.81 3.04 19.50
CA ALA A 730 5.99 3.08 18.06
C ALA A 730 5.64 4.48 17.54
N VAL A 731 6.60 5.13 16.89
CA VAL A 731 6.51 6.50 16.37
C VAL A 731 6.48 6.44 14.85
N LEU A 732 5.40 6.94 14.23
CA LEU A 732 5.24 7.05 12.78
C LEU A 732 5.70 8.44 12.30
N GLU A 733 6.55 8.45 11.28
CA GLU A 733 7.00 9.63 10.55
C GLU A 733 6.73 9.46 9.06
N TRP A 734 6.46 10.54 8.32
CA TRP A 734 6.24 10.53 6.87
C TRP A 734 6.59 11.87 6.20
N THR A 735 6.80 11.86 4.89
CA THR A 735 6.98 13.06 4.06
C THR A 735 5.63 13.66 3.64
N ASN A 736 5.60 14.95 3.28
CA ASN A 736 4.41 15.80 3.03
C ASN A 736 3.32 15.30 2.03
N ASP A 737 3.50 14.14 1.40
CA ASP A 737 2.62 13.53 0.39
C ASP A 737 2.68 12.00 0.54
N PRO A 738 1.56 11.27 0.79
CA PRO A 738 0.20 11.78 0.89
C PRO A 738 0.01 12.51 2.22
N LYS A 739 -0.99 13.38 2.25
CA LYS A 739 -1.34 14.11 3.47
C LYS A 739 -2.09 13.18 4.42
N ASP A 740 -1.62 13.17 5.66
CA ASP A 740 -2.25 12.53 6.82
C ASP A 740 -2.22 10.97 6.78
N LEU A 741 -1.27 10.40 7.54
CA LEU A 741 -1.13 8.95 7.76
C LEU A 741 -1.38 8.60 9.24
N ASP A 742 -2.33 7.69 9.49
CA ASP A 742 -2.66 7.21 10.84
C ASP A 742 -1.75 6.04 11.26
N ILE A 743 -1.34 5.95 12.53
CA ILE A 743 -0.78 4.72 13.12
C ILE A 743 -1.80 3.92 13.94
N TRP A 744 -1.84 2.61 13.71
CA TRP A 744 -2.76 1.65 14.34
C TRP A 744 -2.00 0.56 15.08
N ALA A 745 -2.48 0.14 16.27
CA ALA A 745 -1.96 -1.04 16.94
C ALA A 745 -3.03 -1.84 17.70
N ARG A 746 -3.12 -3.15 17.45
CA ARG A 746 -4.11 -4.06 18.07
C ARG A 746 -3.47 -5.30 18.67
N ASN A 747 -4.03 -5.81 19.77
CA ASN A 747 -3.72 -7.16 20.24
C ASN A 747 -4.40 -8.18 19.30
N LEU A 748 -3.58 -8.89 18.54
CA LEU A 748 -3.99 -9.82 17.47
C LEU A 748 -4.57 -11.12 18.04
N ASP A 749 -4.11 -11.57 19.20
CA ASP A 749 -4.61 -12.80 19.82
C ASP A 749 -6.02 -12.59 20.41
N CYS A 750 -6.30 -11.41 20.97
CA CYS A 750 -7.64 -10.92 21.29
C CYS A 750 -8.53 -10.87 20.05
N TYR A 751 -8.06 -10.27 18.94
CA TYR A 751 -8.78 -10.24 17.66
C TYR A 751 -9.18 -11.66 17.22
N MET A 752 -8.19 -12.57 17.14
CA MET A 752 -8.39 -13.94 16.65
C MET A 752 -9.29 -14.76 17.57
N SER A 753 -9.12 -14.65 18.89
CA SER A 753 -9.99 -15.28 19.89
C SER A 753 -11.45 -14.83 19.72
N THR A 754 -11.67 -13.54 19.49
CA THR A 754 -13.02 -12.97 19.45
C THR A 754 -13.69 -13.18 18.08
N ALA A 755 -12.96 -13.02 16.98
CA ALA A 755 -13.42 -13.41 15.64
C ALA A 755 -13.83 -14.89 15.58
N LYS A 756 -13.05 -15.78 16.22
CA LYS A 756 -13.38 -17.21 16.37
C LYS A 756 -14.65 -17.44 17.19
N ARG A 757 -14.82 -16.75 18.32
CA ARG A 757 -16.01 -16.85 19.19
C ARG A 757 -17.31 -16.41 18.48
N TYR A 758 -17.25 -15.36 17.65
CA TYR A 758 -18.40 -14.86 16.89
C TYR A 758 -18.56 -15.45 15.48
N HIS A 759 -17.77 -16.47 15.13
CA HIS A 759 -17.75 -17.17 13.84
C HIS A 759 -17.46 -16.28 12.62
N CYS A 760 -16.67 -15.23 12.77
CA CYS A 760 -16.22 -14.31 11.70
C CYS A 760 -15.13 -14.93 10.79
N VAL A 761 -15.24 -16.22 10.48
CA VAL A 761 -14.20 -16.98 9.77
C VAL A 761 -14.56 -17.07 8.28
N GLY A 762 -14.11 -16.09 7.50
CA GLY A 762 -14.33 -16.08 6.05
C GLY A 762 -14.31 -14.72 5.34
N GLY A 763 -13.74 -13.67 5.94
CA GLY A 763 -13.70 -12.30 5.36
C GLY A 763 -15.03 -11.55 5.49
N GLN A 764 -16.13 -12.13 5.01
CA GLN A 764 -17.44 -11.47 4.93
C GLN A 764 -17.96 -10.99 6.30
N PRO A 765 -18.03 -9.66 6.55
CA PRO A 765 -18.44 -9.11 7.85
C PRO A 765 -19.90 -9.43 8.21
N ASP A 766 -20.73 -9.67 7.19
CA ASP A 766 -22.16 -9.99 7.30
C ASP A 766 -22.43 -11.38 7.86
N GLN A 767 -21.45 -12.30 7.78
CA GLN A 767 -21.56 -13.66 8.33
C GLN A 767 -21.20 -13.74 9.82
N CYS A 768 -20.54 -12.72 10.36
CA CYS A 768 -20.33 -12.60 11.80
C CYS A 768 -21.66 -12.64 12.56
N LYS A 769 -21.71 -13.30 13.72
CA LYS A 769 -22.84 -13.18 14.66
C LYS A 769 -22.84 -11.84 15.42
N ARG A 770 -22.65 -10.72 14.71
CA ARG A 770 -22.58 -9.35 15.24
C ARG A 770 -23.82 -8.97 16.07
N HIS A 771 -24.97 -9.59 15.83
CA HIS A 771 -26.18 -9.42 16.66
C HIS A 771 -26.00 -9.87 18.12
N LEU A 772 -25.17 -10.90 18.40
CA LEU A 772 -24.91 -11.36 19.77
C LEU A 772 -24.16 -10.31 20.60
N LEU A 773 -23.42 -9.38 19.97
CA LEU A 773 -22.77 -8.28 20.67
C LEU A 773 -23.74 -7.18 21.12
N ALA A 774 -24.97 -7.16 20.59
CA ALA A 774 -26.04 -6.28 21.06
C ALA A 774 -26.78 -6.87 22.28
N GLU A 775 -26.59 -8.16 22.58
CA GLU A 775 -27.11 -8.78 23.79
C GLU A 775 -26.21 -8.45 24.99
N LYS A 776 -26.78 -7.74 25.98
CA LYS A 776 -26.03 -7.24 27.15
C LYS A 776 -25.22 -8.31 27.86
N ALA A 777 -25.72 -9.55 27.96
CA ALA A 777 -25.00 -10.64 28.65
C ALA A 777 -23.66 -11.00 27.97
N TYR A 778 -23.62 -11.00 26.63
CA TYR A 778 -22.37 -11.20 25.89
C TYR A 778 -21.47 -9.96 26.00
N PHE A 779 -22.02 -8.76 25.84
CA PHE A 779 -21.26 -7.51 26.00
C PHE A 779 -20.59 -7.42 27.38
N ASP A 780 -21.32 -7.65 28.47
CA ASP A 780 -20.80 -7.61 29.85
C ASP A 780 -19.70 -8.67 30.08
N SER A 781 -19.72 -9.78 29.34
CA SER A 781 -18.66 -10.80 29.37
C SER A 781 -17.42 -10.41 28.57
N GLU A 782 -17.58 -9.90 27.35
CA GLU A 782 -16.45 -9.44 26.51
C GLU A 782 -15.77 -8.20 27.08
N LYS A 783 -16.53 -7.37 27.83
CA LYS A 783 -16.03 -6.19 28.54
C LYS A 783 -14.76 -6.47 29.36
N GLN A 784 -14.62 -7.67 29.92
CA GLN A 784 -13.50 -8.08 30.76
C GLN A 784 -12.34 -8.74 30.01
N VAL A 785 -12.55 -9.16 28.74
CA VAL A 785 -11.57 -9.93 27.97
C VAL A 785 -10.64 -9.01 27.16
N CYS A 786 -11.18 -7.94 26.57
CA CYS A 786 -10.42 -6.99 25.73
C CYS A 786 -10.85 -5.53 25.98
N THR A 787 -10.52 -4.98 27.15
CA THR A 787 -11.00 -3.66 27.62
C THR A 787 -10.46 -2.48 26.78
N VAL A 788 -11.19 -2.06 25.75
CA VAL A 788 -10.93 -0.78 25.04
C VAL A 788 -11.78 0.34 25.64
N ARG A 789 -11.13 1.38 26.14
CA ARG A 789 -11.78 2.62 26.63
C ARG A 789 -11.92 3.63 25.45
N ARG A 790 -12.65 4.75 25.57
CA ARG A 790 -12.46 6.01 24.75
C ARG A 790 -11.82 7.15 25.75
N CYS A 791 -9.72 8.07 26.19
CA CYS A 791 -8.85 8.87 27.19
C CYS A 791 -8.60 10.34 26.82
N ILE A 792 -9.19 10.84 25.74
CA ILE A 792 -9.14 12.19 25.20
C ILE A 792 -9.83 13.27 26.07
N ALA A 793 -9.23 14.47 26.05
CA ALA A 793 -9.67 15.74 26.64
C ALA A 793 -10.61 16.54 25.70
N PRO A 794 -11.20 17.68 26.16
CA PRO A 794 -12.11 18.48 25.33
C PRO A 794 -11.50 19.14 24.08
N ASP A 795 -10.17 19.09 23.92
CA ASP A 795 -9.36 19.66 22.83
C ASP A 795 -8.89 18.61 21.80
N ASP A 796 -9.43 17.40 21.88
CA ASP A 796 -9.04 16.18 21.16
C ASP A 796 -7.65 15.60 21.51
N GLN A 797 -6.88 16.16 22.46
CA GLN A 797 -5.62 15.56 22.93
C GLN A 797 -5.88 14.38 23.90
N THR A 798 -4.94 13.44 24.05
CA THR A 798 -5.04 12.44 25.13
C THR A 798 -4.88 13.12 26.50
N ALA A 799 -5.93 13.07 27.33
CA ALA A 799 -5.92 13.66 28.66
C ALA A 799 -5.03 12.84 29.60
N MET A 800 -3.95 13.43 30.11
CA MET A 800 -3.13 12.79 31.15
C MET A 800 -3.53 13.23 32.57
N ASP A 801 -3.23 12.41 33.58
CA ASP A 801 -3.08 12.83 34.96
C ASP A 801 -1.70 13.46 35.24
N LYS A 802 -1.37 13.73 36.50
CA LYS A 802 -0.07 14.34 36.86
C LYS A 802 1.04 13.29 36.89
N GLU A 803 0.65 12.03 36.88
CA GLU A 803 1.42 10.82 37.02
C GLU A 803 1.72 10.18 35.63
N GLY A 804 1.28 10.84 34.55
CA GLY A 804 1.48 10.41 33.16
C GLY A 804 0.58 9.24 32.71
N LYS A 805 -0.44 8.88 33.51
CA LYS A 805 -1.45 7.90 33.09
C LYS A 805 -2.61 8.60 32.36
N PRO A 806 -3.19 7.97 31.34
CA PRO A 806 -4.29 8.56 30.60
C PRO A 806 -5.61 8.53 31.42
N LYS A 807 -6.34 9.64 31.43
CA LYS A 807 -7.60 9.84 32.19
C LYS A 807 -8.79 9.22 31.46
N CYS A 808 -8.87 7.90 31.53
CA CYS A 808 -9.73 7.08 30.69
C CYS A 808 -11.20 7.00 31.18
N LYS A 809 -11.95 8.10 31.01
CA LYS A 809 -13.32 8.35 31.52
C LYS A 809 -14.48 7.46 31.04
N LYS A 810 -14.40 6.76 29.90
CA LYS A 810 -15.52 5.93 29.40
C LYS A 810 -15.02 4.66 28.72
N GLU A 811 -15.77 3.57 28.89
CA GLU A 811 -15.56 2.28 28.24
C GLU A 811 -16.46 2.14 26.99
N PHE A 812 -16.01 1.42 25.96
CA PHE A 812 -16.78 1.29 24.72
C PHE A 812 -17.91 0.24 24.80
N GLU A 813 -19.10 0.62 24.36
CA GLU A 813 -20.35 -0.18 24.38
C GLU A 813 -20.45 -1.27 23.29
N ASN A 814 -19.47 -1.37 22.39
CA ASN A 814 -19.30 -2.50 21.48
C ASN A 814 -17.82 -2.54 21.07
N GLN A 815 -17.16 -3.68 21.24
CA GLN A 815 -15.73 -3.84 21.00
C GLN A 815 -15.39 -4.14 19.54
N PHE A 816 -16.18 -4.99 18.86
CA PHE A 816 -15.79 -5.60 17.58
C PHE A 816 -15.47 -4.57 16.47
N PRO A 817 -16.26 -3.49 16.27
CA PRO A 817 -15.95 -2.43 15.30
C PRO A 817 -14.98 -1.34 15.85
N LYS A 818 -14.28 -1.61 16.97
CA LYS A 818 -13.54 -0.59 17.74
C LYS A 818 -12.19 -1.05 18.29
N TRP A 819 -11.64 -2.14 17.77
CA TRP A 819 -10.32 -2.61 18.18
C TRP A 819 -9.23 -1.67 17.63
N ALA A 820 -8.62 -0.92 18.56
CA ALA A 820 -7.62 0.15 18.36
C ALA A 820 -8.13 1.58 18.07
N THR A 821 -9.43 1.89 18.13
CA THR A 821 -9.95 3.26 17.90
C THR A 821 -10.44 3.98 19.17
N TRP A 822 -9.60 4.71 19.92
CA TRP A 822 -10.13 5.78 20.80
C TRP A 822 -10.63 6.92 19.90
N LYS A 823 -11.92 7.28 19.98
CA LYS A 823 -12.50 8.40 19.20
C LYS A 823 -11.84 9.75 19.56
N SER A 824 -10.79 10.13 18.83
CA SER A 824 -10.67 11.45 18.19
C SER A 824 -11.78 11.48 17.12
N ARG A 825 -12.74 12.41 17.04
CA ARG A 825 -12.93 13.73 17.68
C ARG A 825 -14.36 13.87 18.26
N TYR A 826 -14.71 15.00 18.86
CA TYR A 826 -16.07 15.50 19.19
C TYR A 826 -17.14 14.58 19.84
N VAL A 827 -17.58 14.92 21.06
CA VAL A 827 -19.03 15.03 21.42
C VAL A 827 -19.19 16.18 22.40
N GLY A 828 -19.78 17.30 21.98
CA GLY A 828 -20.29 18.32 22.89
C GLY A 828 -21.60 17.86 23.55
N GLY A 829 -21.80 18.19 24.83
CA GLY A 829 -23.14 18.13 25.47
C GLY A 829 -23.55 16.85 26.22
N MET A 830 -22.79 15.75 26.19
CA MET A 830 -23.20 14.49 26.87
C MET A 830 -23.30 14.56 28.41
N HIS A 831 -22.87 15.65 29.05
CA HIS A 831 -22.93 15.83 30.50
C HIS A 831 -24.31 16.24 31.06
N GLN A 832 -25.36 16.36 30.22
CA GLN A 832 -26.70 16.82 30.63
C GLN A 832 -27.79 15.73 30.67
N ARG A 833 -27.47 14.44 30.52
CA ARG A 833 -28.47 13.35 30.45
C ARG A 833 -28.11 12.07 31.22
N LEU A 834 -27.89 12.16 32.53
CA LEU A 834 -28.25 11.11 33.49
C LEU A 834 -28.63 11.76 34.83
N GLY A 835 -29.91 12.15 34.95
CA GLY A 835 -30.50 12.63 36.21
C GLY A 835 -31.37 11.55 36.83
N GLY A 836 -30.82 10.77 37.76
CA GLY A 836 -31.52 9.75 38.52
C GLY A 836 -30.61 9.17 39.60
N PRO A 837 -31.06 9.01 40.86
CA PRO A 837 -30.25 8.43 41.92
C PRO A 837 -30.20 6.90 41.79
N GLU A 838 -29.02 6.31 42.01
CA GLU A 838 -28.88 4.88 42.25
C GLU A 838 -29.17 4.57 43.73
N ASP A 839 -29.76 3.39 43.98
CA ASP A 839 -29.91 2.79 45.32
C ASP A 839 -28.87 1.67 45.49
N GLU A 840 -28.56 1.31 46.73
CA GLU A 840 -27.31 0.62 47.09
C GLU A 840 -27.42 -0.93 47.12
N THR A 841 -26.25 -1.59 47.21
CA THR A 841 -26.02 -3.05 47.42
C THR A 841 -26.17 -3.91 46.16
N GLN A 842 -25.38 -4.99 45.95
CA GLN A 842 -24.67 -5.86 46.90
C GLN A 842 -23.23 -6.21 46.48
N ARG A 843 -22.43 -6.67 47.47
CA ARG A 843 -21.15 -7.37 47.23
C ARG A 843 -21.40 -8.87 46.95
N SER A 844 -20.56 -9.47 46.11
CA SER A 844 -20.25 -10.90 46.17
C SER A 844 -18.73 -11.10 46.14
N SER A 845 -18.23 -12.12 46.84
CA SER A 845 -16.79 -12.36 47.04
C SER A 845 -16.37 -13.71 46.49
N VAL A 846 -15.38 -13.72 45.60
CA VAL A 846 -14.69 -14.95 45.13
C VAL A 846 -13.20 -14.78 45.35
N VAL A 847 -12.55 -15.81 45.91
CA VAL A 847 -11.10 -15.81 46.19
C VAL A 847 -10.38 -16.59 45.09
N PRO A 848 -9.43 -15.97 44.35
CA PRO A 848 -8.63 -16.69 43.36
C PRO A 848 -7.66 -17.68 44.02
N ILE A 849 -7.66 -18.93 43.54
CA ILE A 849 -6.68 -19.95 43.93
C ILE A 849 -5.47 -19.83 43.00
N LYS A 850 -4.25 -19.91 43.52
CA LYS A 850 -3.02 -19.88 42.70
C LYS A 850 -2.93 -21.13 41.82
N ALA A 851 -3.04 -20.96 40.50
CA ALA A 851 -2.68 -21.96 39.50
C ALA A 851 -1.17 -21.92 39.16
N SER A 852 -0.68 -22.95 38.48
CA SER A 852 0.68 -23.03 37.92
C SER A 852 0.60 -23.16 36.39
N SER A 853 1.64 -22.75 35.65
CA SER A 853 1.69 -22.87 34.18
C SER A 853 1.41 -24.31 33.71
N ILE A 854 0.53 -24.48 32.72
CA ILE A 854 0.11 -25.79 32.22
C ILE A 854 0.89 -26.16 30.95
N ARG A 855 1.45 -27.38 30.93
CA ARG A 855 2.16 -27.93 29.75
C ARG A 855 1.19 -28.71 28.84
N ILE A 856 1.40 -28.65 27.52
CA ILE A 856 0.70 -29.46 26.53
C ILE A 856 1.68 -30.35 25.76
N VAL A 857 1.37 -31.64 25.71
CA VAL A 857 2.06 -32.66 24.91
C VAL A 857 1.15 -33.08 23.75
N THR A 858 1.56 -32.83 22.50
CA THR A 858 0.84 -33.29 21.31
C THR A 858 1.40 -34.62 20.84
N LEU A 859 0.58 -35.68 20.78
CA LEU A 859 0.98 -36.98 20.21
C LEU A 859 0.53 -37.09 18.75
N ALA A 860 1.41 -37.61 17.87
CA ALA A 860 1.02 -37.99 16.52
C ALA A 860 1.79 -39.21 15.99
N GLY A 861 1.11 -40.06 15.21
CA GLY A 861 1.71 -41.18 14.49
C GLY A 861 0.92 -42.49 14.59
N PHE A 862 0.00 -42.63 15.54
CA PHE A 862 -0.85 -43.82 15.65
C PHE A 862 -1.79 -43.90 14.44
N ALA A 863 -1.45 -44.75 13.47
CA ALA A 863 -2.18 -44.82 12.21
C ALA A 863 -3.59 -45.44 12.37
N ALA A 864 -4.57 -44.92 11.64
CA ALA A 864 -5.96 -45.38 11.71
C ALA A 864 -6.18 -46.85 11.29
N LYS A 865 -5.18 -47.47 10.64
CA LYS A 865 -5.18 -48.89 10.24
C LYS A 865 -4.53 -49.82 11.28
N VAL A 866 -3.93 -49.32 12.37
CA VAL A 866 -3.41 -50.17 13.45
C VAL A 866 -4.60 -50.95 14.06
N VAL A 867 -4.46 -52.28 14.12
CA VAL A 867 -5.56 -53.20 14.37
C VAL A 867 -6.21 -52.93 15.73
N ARG A 868 -7.56 -52.93 15.77
CA ARG A 868 -8.39 -52.69 16.99
C ARG A 868 -7.95 -53.46 18.24
N ARG A 869 -7.33 -54.62 18.04
CA ARG A 869 -6.64 -55.47 19.03
C ARG A 869 -5.71 -54.71 19.99
N PHE A 870 -4.96 -53.72 19.49
CA PHE A 870 -3.88 -53.07 20.25
C PHE A 870 -4.35 -51.89 21.12
N CYS A 871 -5.61 -51.45 20.99
CA CYS A 871 -6.16 -50.30 21.70
C CYS A 871 -7.56 -50.59 22.25
N GLY A 872 -7.74 -51.77 22.86
CA GLY A 872 -8.96 -52.14 23.58
C GLY A 872 -10.23 -52.20 22.72
N GLY A 873 -10.10 -52.63 21.46
CA GLY A 873 -11.21 -52.72 20.50
C GLY A 873 -11.44 -51.45 19.66
N ARG A 874 -10.71 -50.36 19.91
CA ARG A 874 -10.79 -49.09 19.16
C ARG A 874 -9.61 -48.93 18.20
N ALA A 875 -9.78 -48.16 17.14
CA ALA A 875 -8.68 -47.83 16.21
C ALA A 875 -7.74 -46.81 16.88
N CYS A 876 -6.44 -47.14 17.00
CA CYS A 876 -5.49 -46.41 17.83
C CYS A 876 -5.30 -44.92 17.49
N ALA A 877 -5.76 -44.46 16.33
CA ALA A 877 -5.73 -43.04 15.97
C ALA A 877 -6.46 -42.10 16.95
N PHE A 878 -7.39 -42.61 17.78
CA PHE A 878 -8.00 -41.81 18.86
C PHE A 878 -7.01 -41.32 19.93
N LEU A 879 -5.81 -41.91 19.97
CA LEU A 879 -4.73 -41.57 20.89
C LEU A 879 -3.84 -40.40 20.40
N ASN A 880 -3.98 -39.96 19.14
CA ASN A 880 -3.30 -38.75 18.63
C ASN A 880 -4.00 -37.47 19.11
N GLY A 881 -3.29 -36.35 19.18
CA GLY A 881 -3.79 -35.02 19.56
C GLY A 881 -3.18 -34.51 20.86
N ASP A 882 -3.76 -33.44 21.39
CA ASP A 882 -3.21 -32.71 22.55
C ASP A 882 -3.60 -33.33 23.90
N PHE A 883 -2.60 -33.41 24.78
CA PHE A 883 -2.74 -33.84 26.17
C PHE A 883 -2.31 -32.69 27.08
N VAL A 884 -3.26 -32.17 27.86
CA VAL A 884 -3.10 -30.97 28.71
C VAL A 884 -2.77 -31.39 30.14
N GLU A 885 -1.71 -30.85 30.73
CA GLU A 885 -1.33 -31.13 32.12
C GLU A 885 -2.50 -30.89 33.09
N ARG A 886 -2.75 -31.82 34.02
CA ARG A 886 -3.66 -31.62 35.14
C ARG A 886 -2.91 -31.56 36.46
N GLN A 887 -3.09 -30.44 37.14
CA GLN A 887 -2.46 -30.16 38.43
C GLN A 887 -3.36 -30.57 39.60
N GLY A 888 -2.74 -30.84 40.76
CA GLY A 888 -3.40 -31.25 41.99
C GLY A 888 -3.19 -32.73 42.36
N ALA A 889 -3.21 -33.05 43.66
CA ALA A 889 -2.77 -34.35 44.19
C ALA A 889 -3.61 -35.58 43.74
N GLY A 890 -4.80 -35.36 43.18
CA GLY A 890 -5.59 -36.41 42.52
C GLY A 890 -5.04 -36.83 41.16
N TYR A 891 -4.28 -35.96 40.49
CA TYR A 891 -3.72 -36.17 39.15
C TYR A 891 -2.21 -36.41 39.14
N VAL A 892 -1.55 -36.44 40.30
CA VAL A 892 -0.14 -36.83 40.44
C VAL A 892 -0.02 -38.35 40.49
N VAL A 893 0.88 -38.90 39.68
CA VAL A 893 1.18 -40.35 39.60
C VAL A 893 2.70 -40.52 39.70
N ALA A 894 3.16 -41.46 40.52
CA ALA A 894 4.60 -41.71 40.74
C ALA A 894 5.42 -40.46 41.18
N GLY A 895 4.78 -39.45 41.76
CA GLY A 895 5.40 -38.16 42.08
C GLY A 895 5.60 -37.22 40.88
N ARG A 896 5.06 -37.55 39.71
CA ARG A 896 5.08 -36.74 38.48
C ARG A 896 3.68 -36.27 38.08
N GLU A 897 3.67 -35.25 37.25
CA GLU A 897 2.52 -34.67 36.57
C GLU A 897 1.86 -35.66 35.58
N THR A 898 0.62 -35.39 35.18
CA THR A 898 -0.08 -36.17 34.14
C THR A 898 -0.76 -35.26 33.12
N TYR A 899 -0.80 -35.71 31.86
CA TYR A 899 -1.31 -34.93 30.72
C TYR A 899 -2.55 -35.59 30.14
N TRP A 900 -3.61 -34.84 29.85
CA TRP A 900 -4.96 -35.36 29.66
C TRP A 900 -5.58 -34.94 28.34
N LYS A 901 -6.08 -35.92 27.59
CA LYS A 901 -6.94 -35.68 26.43
C LYS A 901 -8.41 -35.76 26.86
N GLY A 902 -8.97 -34.61 27.19
CA GLY A 902 -10.36 -34.45 27.60
C GLY A 902 -10.72 -35.26 28.85
N ARG A 903 -11.60 -36.26 28.69
CA ARG A 903 -12.00 -37.25 29.72
C ARG A 903 -11.74 -38.70 29.27
N GLU A 904 -11.00 -38.92 28.19
CA GLU A 904 -10.86 -40.25 27.58
C GLU A 904 -9.59 -40.98 28.03
N CYS A 905 -8.44 -40.32 27.92
CA CYS A 905 -7.13 -40.91 28.20
C CYS A 905 -6.13 -39.87 28.75
N PHE A 906 -5.08 -40.37 29.40
CA PHE A 906 -4.03 -39.56 30.02
C PHE A 906 -2.66 -40.23 29.95
N LEU A 907 -1.62 -39.40 29.89
CA LEU A 907 -0.20 -39.75 30.00
C LEU A 907 0.25 -39.65 31.45
N TYR A 908 1.04 -40.63 31.90
CA TYR A 908 1.63 -40.68 33.24
C TYR A 908 2.98 -41.39 33.23
N LEU A 909 3.84 -41.12 34.22
CA LEU A 909 5.03 -41.94 34.45
C LEU A 909 4.66 -43.17 35.29
N CYS A 910 4.83 -44.37 34.73
CA CYS A 910 4.65 -45.62 35.48
C CYS A 910 5.78 -45.80 36.51
N ALA A 911 5.43 -45.87 37.80
CA ALA A 911 6.40 -46.01 38.90
C ALA A 911 7.24 -47.29 38.81
N ARG A 912 6.61 -48.42 38.50
CA ARG A 912 7.23 -49.75 38.50
C ARG A 912 8.18 -49.98 37.31
N ASP A 913 7.77 -49.52 36.13
CA ASP A 913 8.44 -49.83 34.86
C ASP A 913 9.30 -48.65 34.35
N GLY A 914 9.25 -47.48 35.00
CA GLY A 914 10.11 -46.32 34.70
C GLY A 914 9.86 -45.68 33.33
N ALA A 915 8.63 -45.73 32.85
CA ALA A 915 8.26 -45.43 31.46
C ALA A 915 6.99 -44.56 31.37
N TRP A 916 7.01 -43.54 30.51
CA TRP A 916 5.79 -42.79 30.18
C TRP A 916 4.80 -43.70 29.45
N SER A 917 3.57 -43.72 29.97
CA SER A 917 2.52 -44.68 29.65
C SER A 917 1.20 -43.95 29.44
N LEU A 918 0.35 -44.47 28.54
CA LEU A 918 -0.88 -43.82 28.09
C LEU A 918 -2.12 -44.66 28.46
N ALA A 919 -2.88 -44.27 29.48
CA ALA A 919 -4.04 -45.04 29.98
C ALA A 919 -5.38 -44.40 29.66
N ALA A 920 -6.46 -45.19 29.78
CA ALA A 920 -7.82 -44.65 29.83
C ALA A 920 -8.07 -43.92 31.15
N ALA A 921 -8.78 -42.80 31.14
CA ALA A 921 -9.09 -41.97 32.32
C ALA A 921 -9.62 -42.76 33.52
N ARG A 922 -10.46 -43.79 33.26
CA ARG A 922 -11.03 -44.69 34.28
C ARG A 922 -10.02 -45.54 35.06
N ALA A 923 -8.76 -45.64 34.60
CA ALA A 923 -7.71 -46.41 35.25
C ALA A 923 -6.88 -45.57 36.25
N LEU A 924 -7.20 -44.27 36.43
CA LEU A 924 -6.40 -43.36 37.26
C LEU A 924 -6.12 -43.90 38.67
N GLU A 925 -7.12 -44.41 39.38
CA GLU A 925 -6.90 -44.91 40.75
C GLU A 925 -6.03 -46.17 40.77
N GLN A 926 -6.25 -47.12 39.85
CA GLN A 926 -5.39 -48.31 39.70
C GLN A 926 -3.93 -47.93 39.43
N VAL A 927 -3.73 -46.89 38.61
CA VAL A 927 -2.42 -46.33 38.28
C VAL A 927 -1.78 -45.57 39.46
N ARG A 928 -2.59 -44.96 40.34
CA ARG A 928 -2.12 -44.34 41.60
C ARG A 928 -1.79 -45.37 42.67
N ASP A 929 -2.50 -46.50 42.69
CA ASP A 929 -2.19 -47.69 43.50
C ASP A 929 -0.93 -48.45 43.02
N GLY A 930 -0.30 -48.00 41.92
CA GLY A 930 0.98 -48.50 41.43
C GLY A 930 0.91 -49.52 40.30
N ASP A 931 -0.27 -49.78 39.73
CA ASP A 931 -0.37 -50.51 38.47
C ASP A 931 0.08 -49.64 37.27
N CYS A 932 0.43 -50.30 36.16
CA CYS A 932 0.86 -49.64 34.94
C CYS A 932 0.10 -50.14 33.69
N THR A 933 -1.19 -50.42 33.84
CA THR A 933 -2.13 -50.60 32.72
C THR A 933 -2.08 -49.38 31.79
N ALA A 934 -1.88 -49.62 30.49
CA ALA A 934 -1.85 -48.60 29.45
C ALA A 934 -2.21 -49.20 28.08
N PHE A 935 -2.61 -48.34 27.13
CA PHE A 935 -2.75 -48.69 25.71
C PHE A 935 -1.40 -48.68 24.98
N ALA A 936 -0.54 -47.71 25.33
CA ALA A 936 0.73 -47.45 24.68
C ALA A 936 1.80 -47.04 25.70
N ARG A 937 3.07 -47.31 25.41
CA ARG A 937 4.20 -47.01 26.30
C ARG A 937 5.44 -46.58 25.52
N ALA A 938 6.21 -45.66 26.12
CA ALA A 938 7.48 -45.17 25.62
C ALA A 938 8.68 -45.90 26.29
N PRO A 939 9.87 -45.94 25.66
CA PRO A 939 11.07 -46.53 26.23
C PRO A 939 11.41 -46.02 27.64
N ARG A 940 11.86 -46.93 28.51
CA ARG A 940 12.21 -46.65 29.91
C ARG A 940 13.26 -45.53 30.02
N GLY A 941 13.09 -44.64 31.00
CA GLY A 941 14.03 -43.55 31.29
C GLY A 941 14.06 -42.42 30.25
N ARG A 942 13.13 -42.38 29.29
CA ARG A 942 12.90 -41.21 28.43
C ARG A 942 11.80 -40.34 29.03
N ASP A 943 11.98 -39.02 29.06
CA ASP A 943 10.99 -38.08 29.58
C ASP A 943 10.11 -37.52 28.46
N VAL A 944 8.79 -37.46 28.64
CA VAL A 944 7.82 -36.97 27.64
C VAL A 944 8.06 -35.52 27.20
N LEU A 945 8.81 -34.76 28.01
CA LEU A 945 9.23 -33.39 27.71
C LEU A 945 10.46 -33.30 26.78
N ASP A 946 11.00 -34.44 26.34
CA ASP A 946 12.12 -34.55 25.39
C ASP A 946 11.63 -35.17 24.06
N PRO A 947 10.97 -34.39 23.18
CA PRO A 947 10.25 -34.92 22.01
C PRO A 947 11.17 -35.63 21.01
N ALA A 948 12.46 -35.27 20.97
CA ALA A 948 13.46 -35.95 20.15
C ALA A 948 13.80 -37.37 20.65
N LYS A 949 13.32 -37.77 21.84
CA LYS A 949 13.69 -39.05 22.49
C LYS A 949 12.49 -39.88 22.97
N VAL A 950 11.25 -39.43 22.74
CA VAL A 950 10.01 -40.16 23.11
C VAL A 950 9.16 -40.50 21.90
N GLY A 951 9.20 -41.79 21.55
CA GLY A 951 8.18 -42.47 20.76
C GLY A 951 7.47 -43.54 21.61
N PHE A 952 6.16 -43.67 21.44
CA PHE A 952 5.33 -44.73 22.02
C PHE A 952 5.33 -45.92 21.06
N LEU A 953 6.27 -46.85 21.28
CA LEU A 953 6.58 -47.97 20.39
C LEU A 953 5.96 -49.30 20.85
N GLU A 954 5.74 -49.45 22.16
CA GLU A 954 5.04 -50.59 22.76
C GLU A 954 3.51 -50.32 22.74
N LEU A 955 2.70 -51.23 22.18
CA LEU A 955 1.24 -51.22 22.30
C LEU A 955 0.72 -52.46 23.05
N TRP A 956 -0.40 -52.32 23.75
CA TRP A 956 -1.01 -53.39 24.54
C TRP A 956 -1.86 -54.36 23.70
N ASP A 957 -1.35 -55.57 23.48
CA ASP A 957 -2.07 -56.65 22.80
C ASP A 957 -3.05 -57.34 23.77
N SER A 958 -4.35 -57.02 23.65
CA SER A 958 -5.37 -57.55 24.56
C SER A 958 -5.59 -59.06 24.45
N GLU A 959 -5.13 -59.73 23.39
CA GLU A 959 -5.20 -61.19 23.28
C GLU A 959 -4.00 -61.87 23.95
N LYS A 960 -2.83 -61.22 23.98
CA LYS A 960 -1.62 -61.75 24.63
C LYS A 960 -1.49 -61.34 26.10
N ALA A 961 -2.29 -60.36 26.54
CA ALA A 961 -2.15 -59.68 27.84
C ALA A 961 -0.72 -59.17 28.09
N ALA A 962 -0.11 -58.59 27.04
CA ALA A 962 1.27 -58.14 27.04
C ALA A 962 1.44 -56.93 26.11
N PHE A 963 2.47 -56.11 26.38
CA PHE A 963 2.95 -55.13 25.41
C PHE A 963 3.71 -55.82 24.28
N VAL A 964 3.60 -55.26 23.07
CA VAL A 964 4.26 -55.73 21.85
C VAL A 964 4.86 -54.52 21.13
N ASP A 965 6.12 -54.60 20.72
CA ASP A 965 6.77 -53.59 19.88
C ASP A 965 6.09 -53.50 18.51
N VAL A 966 5.82 -52.28 18.05
CA VAL A 966 5.16 -52.01 16.78
C VAL A 966 6.11 -51.25 15.85
N GLU A 967 7.00 -51.99 15.20
CA GLU A 967 8.03 -51.48 14.25
C GLU A 967 7.46 -50.59 13.14
N GLN A 968 6.16 -50.72 12.83
CA GLN A 968 5.44 -49.88 11.88
C GLN A 968 4.08 -49.43 12.47
N GLY A 969 4.09 -48.35 13.29
CA GLY A 969 2.83 -47.74 13.76
C GLY A 969 2.86 -46.99 15.09
N GLY A 970 4.01 -46.90 15.77
CA GLY A 970 4.17 -46.07 16.97
C GLY A 970 4.01 -44.56 16.73
N ALA A 971 3.75 -43.80 17.79
CA ALA A 971 3.58 -42.34 17.73
C ALA A 971 4.71 -41.57 18.44
N GLY A 972 5.07 -40.41 17.93
CA GLY A 972 6.00 -39.48 18.60
C GLY A 972 5.27 -38.37 19.36
N VAL A 973 6.00 -37.68 20.24
CA VAL A 973 5.61 -36.34 20.68
C VAL A 973 5.89 -35.37 19.53
N ALA A 974 4.84 -34.94 18.83
CA ALA A 974 4.93 -34.09 17.65
C ALA A 974 5.04 -32.60 17.99
N ARG A 975 4.64 -32.21 19.21
CA ARG A 975 4.77 -30.85 19.76
C ARG A 975 4.82 -30.90 21.28
N LEU A 976 5.59 -29.98 21.84
CA LEU A 976 5.57 -29.64 23.25
C LEU A 976 5.42 -28.11 23.31
N HIS A 977 4.38 -27.62 23.98
CA HIS A 977 4.16 -26.19 24.19
C HIS A 977 3.73 -25.94 25.64
N LEU A 978 4.06 -24.76 26.16
CA LEU A 978 3.39 -24.20 27.33
C LEU A 978 2.07 -23.59 26.86
N ALA A 979 1.00 -23.83 27.60
CA ALA A 979 -0.28 -23.17 27.39
C ALA A 979 -0.67 -22.45 28.68
N ASP A 980 -0.67 -21.13 28.64
CA ASP A 980 -1.18 -20.31 29.73
C ASP A 980 -2.69 -20.43 29.80
N SER A 981 -3.14 -21.41 30.57
CA SER A 981 -4.54 -21.67 30.85
C SER A 981 -5.10 -20.59 31.78
N ASP A 982 -5.83 -19.64 31.20
CA ASP A 982 -6.78 -18.75 31.88
C ASP A 982 -6.22 -18.05 33.14
N ARG A 983 -4.97 -17.59 33.10
CA ARG A 983 -4.35 -16.86 34.20
C ARG A 983 -3.93 -15.45 33.82
N ASP A 984 -4.78 -14.51 34.16
CA ASP A 984 -4.45 -13.09 34.36
C ASP A 984 -3.78 -12.39 33.15
N LEU A 985 -4.11 -12.81 31.93
CA LEU A 985 -3.97 -12.00 30.69
C LEU A 985 -5.10 -10.95 30.54
N ALA A 986 -5.99 -10.86 31.52
CA ALA A 986 -7.03 -9.84 31.58
C ALA A 986 -6.40 -8.44 31.68
N TRP A 987 -6.84 -7.53 30.83
CA TRP A 987 -6.35 -6.14 30.81
C TRP A 987 -6.80 -5.43 32.10
N THR A 988 -5.86 -5.22 33.02
CA THR A 988 -6.03 -4.39 34.21
C THR A 988 -5.97 -2.90 33.84
N ASP A 989 -6.41 -2.04 34.77
CA ASP A 989 -6.38 -0.58 34.62
C ASP A 989 -4.96 0.00 34.38
N ASP A 990 -3.91 -0.76 34.70
CA ASP A 990 -2.50 -0.38 34.49
C ASP A 990 -1.91 -0.91 33.16
N ASN A 991 -2.63 -1.78 32.43
CA ASN A 991 -2.24 -2.24 31.10
C ASN A 991 -3.01 -1.43 30.05
N TYR A 992 -2.32 -0.68 29.16
CA TYR A 992 -3.01 0.11 28.15
C TYR A 992 -2.18 0.37 26.89
N MET A 993 -2.88 0.49 25.76
CA MET A 993 -2.36 1.05 24.50
C MET A 993 -3.09 2.37 24.22
N PHE A 994 -2.37 3.41 23.82
CA PHE A 994 -2.97 4.70 23.48
C PHE A 994 -2.22 5.43 22.37
N LEU A 995 -2.95 6.19 21.54
CA LEU A 995 -2.37 7.16 20.63
C LEU A 995 -2.03 8.44 21.42
N ASN A 996 -0.78 8.88 21.34
CA ASN A 996 -0.30 10.05 22.04
C ASN A 996 -0.81 11.33 21.36
N VAL A 997 -0.65 11.41 20.02
CA VAL A 997 -0.92 12.62 19.22
C VAL A 997 -1.31 12.25 17.78
N ASP A 998 -2.40 12.83 17.26
CA ASP A 998 -2.73 12.88 15.81
C ASP A 998 -2.22 14.21 15.19
N HIS A 999 -2.06 14.33 13.86
CA HIS A 999 -1.76 15.64 13.24
C HIS A 999 -2.79 16.11 12.21
N LYS A 1000 -3.87 16.76 12.66
CA LYS A 1000 -4.95 17.39 11.85
C LYS A 1000 -4.58 18.21 10.59
N THR A 1001 -3.30 18.46 10.29
CA THR A 1001 -2.81 19.10 9.05
C THR A 1001 -1.81 18.25 8.24
N GLY A 1002 -1.51 17.01 8.63
CA GLY A 1002 -0.86 16.00 7.79
C GLY A 1002 0.67 15.89 7.82
N TYR A 1003 1.34 16.31 8.89
CA TYR A 1003 2.81 16.44 9.00
C TYR A 1003 3.47 15.57 10.09
N GLY A 1004 2.72 14.68 10.74
CA GLY A 1004 3.22 13.80 11.79
C GLY A 1004 3.83 14.52 13.01
N PRO A 1005 4.70 13.81 13.76
CA PRO A 1005 4.67 12.36 13.89
C PRO A 1005 3.29 11.88 14.37
N GLU A 1006 3.01 10.59 14.23
CA GLU A 1006 2.05 9.94 15.13
C GLU A 1006 2.79 9.02 16.09
N THR A 1007 2.13 8.60 17.17
CA THR A 1007 2.78 7.75 18.16
C THR A 1007 1.76 6.93 18.92
N VAL A 1008 1.93 5.61 18.93
CA VAL A 1008 1.20 4.70 19.81
C VAL A 1008 2.13 4.16 20.90
N THR A 1009 1.70 4.28 22.15
CA THR A 1009 2.44 3.82 23.33
C THR A 1009 1.71 2.64 23.97
N PHE A 1010 2.48 1.62 24.32
CA PHE A 1010 2.07 0.40 25.01
C PHE A 1010 2.67 0.44 26.42
N ARG A 1011 1.86 0.53 27.48
CA ARG A 1011 2.33 0.43 28.86
C ARG A 1011 1.86 -0.89 29.47
N SER A 1012 2.82 -1.65 30.01
CA SER A 1012 2.61 -2.88 30.77
C SER A 1012 1.72 -3.92 30.08
N VAL A 1013 1.63 -3.96 28.74
CA VAL A 1013 0.60 -4.77 28.06
C VAL A 1013 0.83 -6.28 28.31
N PRO A 1014 -0.23 -7.11 28.41
CA PRO A 1014 -0.07 -8.52 28.73
C PRO A 1014 0.68 -9.30 27.65
N PRO A 1015 1.28 -10.47 27.96
CA PRO A 1015 1.76 -11.41 26.96
C PRO A 1015 0.74 -11.68 25.84
N GLY A 1016 1.24 -11.82 24.62
CA GLY A 1016 0.45 -11.94 23.39
C GLY A 1016 1.09 -11.22 22.21
N THR A 1017 0.39 -11.26 21.07
CA THR A 1017 0.84 -10.73 19.78
C THR A 1017 0.17 -9.40 19.48
N TYR A 1018 0.95 -8.39 19.11
CA TYR A 1018 0.53 -7.01 18.88
C TYR A 1018 0.85 -6.59 17.45
N GLN A 1019 -0.17 -6.40 16.62
CA GLN A 1019 -0.02 -6.00 15.23
C GLN A 1019 -0.04 -4.49 15.10
N ILE A 1020 0.99 -3.91 14.47
CA ILE A 1020 1.06 -2.49 14.11
C ILE A 1020 0.79 -2.34 12.60
N ALA A 1021 -0.03 -1.37 12.24
CA ALA A 1021 -0.32 -0.99 10.86
C ALA A 1021 -0.32 0.54 10.68
N VAL A 1022 -0.21 1.01 9.45
CA VAL A 1022 -0.31 2.42 9.06
C VAL A 1022 -1.32 2.54 7.91
N ASN A 1023 -2.05 3.65 7.84
CA ASN A 1023 -3.11 3.87 6.87
C ASN A 1023 -3.09 5.30 6.31
N THR A 1024 -3.47 5.50 5.05
CA THR A 1024 -3.81 6.83 4.53
C THR A 1024 -5.17 7.30 5.09
N PHE A 1025 -5.21 8.39 5.86
CA PHE A 1025 -6.47 8.95 6.36
C PHE A 1025 -7.30 9.58 5.22
N SER A 1026 -6.63 10.32 4.31
CA SER A 1026 -7.29 11.05 3.22
C SER A 1026 -7.62 10.19 1.99
N ARG A 1027 -8.56 9.24 2.13
CA ARG A 1027 -9.17 8.44 1.05
C ARG A 1027 -9.81 9.23 -0.11
N ASN A 1028 -9.86 10.56 -0.03
CA ASN A 1028 -10.39 11.45 -1.08
C ASN A 1028 -9.48 11.55 -2.32
N ASP A 1029 -8.19 11.23 -2.21
CA ASP A 1029 -7.34 11.02 -3.39
C ASP A 1029 -7.27 9.53 -3.71
N VAL A 1030 -7.98 9.12 -4.77
CA VAL A 1030 -8.01 7.74 -5.28
C VAL A 1030 -6.68 7.29 -5.94
N ASN A 1031 -5.67 8.16 -5.93
CA ASN A 1031 -4.29 7.88 -6.37
C ASN A 1031 -3.29 7.99 -5.22
N ALA A 1032 -3.74 8.28 -4.00
CA ALA A 1032 -2.90 8.19 -2.81
C ALA A 1032 -2.41 6.75 -2.65
N ASN A 1033 -1.12 6.62 -2.41
CA ASN A 1033 -0.41 5.37 -2.20
C ASN A 1033 0.45 5.59 -0.96
N ILE A 1034 0.30 4.72 0.03
CA ILE A 1034 0.99 4.84 1.32
C ILE A 1034 2.52 4.88 1.18
N LYS A 1035 3.08 4.39 0.06
CA LYS A 1035 4.51 4.53 -0.28
C LYS A 1035 4.97 5.95 -0.59
N GLN A 1036 4.11 6.82 -1.14
CA GLN A 1036 4.50 8.20 -1.48
C GLN A 1036 5.04 8.92 -0.23
N GLY A 1037 4.43 8.64 0.93
CA GLY A 1037 4.78 9.20 2.24
C GLY A 1037 6.12 8.75 2.79
N LYS A 1038 6.79 7.77 2.14
CA LYS A 1038 8.01 7.12 2.62
C LYS A 1038 7.94 6.82 4.13
N PRO A 1039 6.83 6.24 4.63
CA PRO A 1039 6.56 6.24 6.06
C PRO A 1039 7.54 5.33 6.79
N VAL A 1040 7.98 5.80 7.95
CA VAL A 1040 8.93 5.13 8.84
C VAL A 1040 8.27 4.95 10.19
N VAL A 1041 8.25 3.73 10.72
CA VAL A 1041 7.78 3.45 12.08
C VAL A 1041 8.96 3.01 12.94
N THR A 1042 9.29 3.82 13.94
CA THR A 1042 10.40 3.55 14.86
C THR A 1042 9.90 3.05 16.20
N ILE A 1043 10.40 1.90 16.63
CA ILE A 1043 9.99 1.21 17.84
C ILE A 1043 11.09 1.38 18.90
N TYR A 1044 10.67 1.92 20.04
CA TYR A 1044 11.44 2.10 21.25
C TYR A 1044 10.89 1.13 22.31
N VAL A 1045 11.75 0.41 23.04
CA VAL A 1045 11.33 -0.53 24.11
C VAL A 1045 12.17 -0.28 25.35
N GLY A 1046 11.50 0.13 26.43
CA GLY A 1046 12.10 0.44 27.72
C GLY A 1046 13.07 1.62 27.74
N GLY A 1047 13.74 1.76 28.89
CA GLY A 1047 14.62 2.89 29.22
C GLY A 1047 15.98 2.95 28.52
N GLY A 1048 16.13 2.33 27.34
CA GLY A 1048 17.34 2.44 26.53
C GLY A 1048 17.48 3.83 25.90
N GLU A 1049 18.69 4.37 25.85
CA GLU A 1049 18.99 5.69 25.25
C GLU A 1049 18.98 5.69 23.70
N ARG A 1050 18.31 4.74 23.03
CA ARG A 1050 18.35 4.52 21.57
C ARG A 1050 17.02 4.00 21.03
N ALA A 1051 16.70 4.38 19.79
CA ALA A 1051 15.75 3.62 18.97
C ALA A 1051 16.25 2.17 18.77
N LEU A 1052 15.34 1.19 18.75
CA LEU A 1052 15.69 -0.23 18.69
C LEU A 1052 15.34 -0.90 17.35
N PHE A 1053 14.26 -0.49 16.70
CA PHE A 1053 13.87 -0.98 15.37
C PHE A 1053 13.34 0.17 14.52
N GLU A 1054 13.77 0.24 13.26
CA GLU A 1054 13.26 1.16 12.25
C GLU A 1054 12.59 0.36 11.13
N CYS A 1055 11.26 0.41 11.08
CA CYS A 1055 10.46 -0.25 10.06
C CYS A 1055 10.15 0.72 8.91
N GLN A 1056 10.30 0.25 7.67
CA GLN A 1056 9.99 0.96 6.43
C GLN A 1056 9.12 0.07 5.53
N ILE A 1057 8.45 0.62 4.50
CA ILE A 1057 7.75 -0.21 3.50
C ILE A 1057 8.76 -0.88 2.56
N ARG A 1058 8.58 -2.18 2.30
CA ARG A 1058 9.37 -2.95 1.33
C ARG A 1058 9.38 -2.34 -0.09
N PRO A 1059 10.54 -2.27 -0.78
CA PRO A 1059 10.63 -1.75 -2.15
C PRO A 1059 9.68 -2.41 -3.15
N GLU A 1060 9.37 -3.70 -2.97
CA GLU A 1060 8.62 -4.52 -3.92
C GLU A 1060 7.10 -4.25 -3.94
N CYS A 1061 6.51 -3.74 -2.85
CA CYS A 1061 5.06 -3.51 -2.79
C CYS A 1061 4.58 -2.53 -3.89
N HIS A 1062 3.46 -2.80 -4.54
CA HIS A 1062 3.01 -2.08 -5.73
C HIS A 1062 2.24 -0.79 -5.43
N ASN A 1063 2.09 0.06 -6.45
CA ASN A 1063 1.80 1.49 -6.32
C ASN A 1063 0.33 1.87 -6.00
N SER A 1064 -0.46 0.97 -5.40
CA SER A 1064 -1.90 1.16 -5.17
C SER A 1064 -2.36 0.79 -3.76
N SER A 1065 -1.44 0.58 -2.82
CA SER A 1065 -1.81 0.23 -1.45
C SER A 1065 -2.09 1.47 -0.61
N LEU A 1066 -3.23 1.47 0.09
CA LEU A 1066 -3.60 2.51 1.06
C LEU A 1066 -3.13 2.18 2.50
N VAL A 1067 -2.69 0.94 2.72
CA VAL A 1067 -2.48 0.36 4.05
C VAL A 1067 -1.18 -0.45 4.11
N TRP A 1068 -0.47 -0.31 5.22
CA TRP A 1068 0.81 -0.95 5.46
C TRP A 1068 0.74 -1.76 6.77
N SER A 1069 0.90 -3.08 6.68
CA SER A 1069 1.15 -3.95 7.83
C SER A 1069 2.63 -3.83 8.21
N VAL A 1070 2.91 -3.16 9.33
CA VAL A 1070 4.27 -2.77 9.73
C VAL A 1070 5.04 -3.96 10.30
N VAL A 1071 4.51 -4.53 11.38
CA VAL A 1071 5.14 -5.58 12.18
C VAL A 1071 4.10 -6.24 13.09
N ASN A 1072 4.28 -7.53 13.40
CA ASN A 1072 3.65 -8.17 14.55
C ASN A 1072 4.70 -8.32 15.67
N ILE A 1073 4.45 -7.73 16.83
CA ILE A 1073 5.30 -7.79 18.02
C ILE A 1073 4.73 -8.82 18.99
N GLN A 1074 5.37 -9.97 19.17
CA GLN A 1074 4.95 -11.00 20.11
C GLN A 1074 5.75 -10.91 21.41
N ILE A 1075 5.04 -10.91 22.53
CA ILE A 1075 5.58 -10.81 23.89
C ILE A 1075 5.17 -12.07 24.66
N PHE A 1076 6.12 -12.75 25.29
CA PHE A 1076 5.84 -13.99 26.04
C PHE A 1076 6.50 -13.99 27.41
N ASP A 1077 5.77 -14.50 28.41
CA ASP A 1077 6.25 -14.60 29.79
C ASP A 1077 7.42 -15.61 29.86
N GLY A 1078 8.55 -15.14 30.37
CA GLY A 1078 9.79 -15.89 30.54
C GLY A 1078 9.95 -16.47 31.95
N GLY A 1079 8.99 -16.25 32.84
CA GLY A 1079 9.05 -16.58 34.25
C GLY A 1079 9.89 -15.58 35.06
N GLU A 1080 10.13 -15.92 36.32
CA GLU A 1080 10.89 -15.07 37.24
C GLU A 1080 12.38 -15.05 36.88
N GLU A 1081 12.96 -13.87 36.74
CA GLU A 1081 14.36 -13.69 36.38
C GLU A 1081 15.29 -14.27 37.46
N LEU A 1082 16.25 -15.10 37.03
CA LEU A 1082 17.25 -15.71 37.89
C LEU A 1082 18.61 -15.03 37.70
N ALA A 1083 19.16 -14.46 38.78
CA ALA A 1083 20.56 -14.03 38.87
C ALA A 1083 21.32 -15.01 39.76
N ASP A 1084 22.44 -15.57 39.28
CA ASP A 1084 23.21 -16.64 39.95
C ASP A 1084 22.33 -17.82 40.43
N GLY A 1085 21.30 -18.16 39.65
CA GLY A 1085 20.34 -19.22 39.96
C GLY A 1085 19.31 -18.87 41.06
N LYS A 1086 19.26 -17.61 41.51
CA LYS A 1086 18.32 -17.12 42.53
C LYS A 1086 17.29 -16.16 41.94
N PRO A 1087 16.01 -16.21 42.36
CA PRO A 1087 14.99 -15.25 41.93
C PRO A 1087 15.36 -13.81 42.29
N THR A 1088 15.18 -12.89 41.34
CA THR A 1088 15.41 -11.44 41.53
C THR A 1088 14.18 -10.67 42.01
N GLY A 1089 12.99 -11.29 42.01
CA GLY A 1089 11.71 -10.59 42.23
C GLY A 1089 11.20 -9.82 41.01
N LYS A 1090 11.82 -10.00 39.84
CA LYS A 1090 11.32 -9.50 38.55
C LYS A 1090 10.76 -10.64 37.72
N ASP A 1091 9.67 -10.38 36.99
CA ASP A 1091 9.21 -11.25 35.91
C ASP A 1091 9.95 -10.84 34.60
N ARG A 1092 10.34 -11.84 33.80
CA ARG A 1092 11.02 -11.65 32.50
C ARG A 1092 10.01 -11.76 31.37
N TYR A 1093 10.14 -10.90 30.36
CA TYR A 1093 9.30 -10.92 29.16
C TYR A 1093 10.20 -10.95 27.94
N TYR A 1094 10.10 -12.01 27.14
CA TYR A 1094 10.77 -12.11 25.85
C TYR A 1094 9.93 -11.42 24.78
N MET A 1095 10.59 -10.86 23.76
CA MET A 1095 9.97 -10.18 22.64
C MET A 1095 10.52 -10.67 21.30
N ARG A 1096 9.63 -10.84 20.31
CA ARG A 1096 9.95 -11.11 18.90
C ARG A 1096 9.18 -10.18 17.98
N LEU A 1097 9.81 -9.77 16.89
CA LEU A 1097 9.20 -8.99 15.82
C LEU A 1097 9.13 -9.86 14.55
N PHE A 1098 7.94 -9.95 13.95
CA PHE A 1098 7.73 -10.59 12.65
C PHE A 1098 7.48 -9.50 11.60
N ASP A 1099 8.38 -9.37 10.63
CA ASP A 1099 8.43 -8.29 9.64
C ASP A 1099 8.46 -8.79 8.19
N THR A 1100 7.93 -9.98 7.93
CA THR A 1100 7.85 -10.58 6.58
C THR A 1100 6.43 -11.05 6.26
N ALA A 1101 6.04 -11.08 4.98
CA ALA A 1101 4.69 -11.49 4.58
C ALA A 1101 4.39 -12.96 4.94
N GLU A 1102 5.43 -13.77 5.05
CA GLU A 1102 5.38 -15.20 5.42
C GLU A 1102 5.30 -15.42 6.94
N THR A 1103 5.74 -14.44 7.74
CA THR A 1103 5.82 -14.51 9.21
C THR A 1103 4.77 -13.66 9.92
N LEU A 1104 4.21 -12.65 9.26
CA LEU A 1104 3.06 -11.88 9.72
C LEU A 1104 1.81 -12.76 9.74
N PHE A 1105 1.56 -13.39 10.89
CA PHE A 1105 0.41 -14.27 11.10
C PHE A 1105 -0.94 -13.60 10.75
N GLY A 1106 -1.57 -14.10 9.70
CA GLY A 1106 -2.90 -13.67 9.23
C GLY A 1106 -2.85 -12.46 8.28
N SER A 1107 -3.73 -12.50 7.28
CA SER A 1107 -4.00 -11.32 6.44
C SER A 1107 -4.56 -10.19 7.28
N LEU A 1108 -4.50 -8.95 6.79
CA LEU A 1108 -5.01 -7.79 7.51
C LEU A 1108 -6.54 -7.68 7.42
N HIS A 1109 -7.26 -8.69 7.89
CA HIS A 1109 -8.68 -8.99 7.58
C HIS A 1109 -9.72 -7.87 7.81
N GLU A 1110 -9.42 -6.85 8.62
CA GLU A 1110 -10.29 -5.68 8.79
C GLU A 1110 -9.45 -4.51 9.30
N VAL A 1111 -9.63 -3.32 8.71
CA VAL A 1111 -9.12 -2.03 9.20
C VAL A 1111 -10.31 -1.08 9.26
N ASP A 1112 -11.01 -1.05 10.41
CA ASP A 1112 -12.25 -0.29 10.58
C ASP A 1112 -11.94 1.17 10.91
N VAL A 1113 -11.86 2.01 9.86
CA VAL A 1113 -11.71 3.46 9.97
C VAL A 1113 -13.02 4.02 10.56
N PRO A 1114 -12.99 4.79 11.66
CA PRO A 1114 -14.15 4.94 12.55
C PRO A 1114 -15.27 5.87 12.03
N THR A 1115 -16.01 5.45 10.99
CA THR A 1115 -17.04 6.26 10.30
C THR A 1115 -18.41 5.56 10.10
N SER A 1116 -18.63 4.38 10.69
CA SER A 1116 -19.84 3.54 10.48
C SER A 1116 -21.02 3.79 11.45
N ASP A 1117 -20.90 4.72 12.40
CA ASP A 1117 -21.90 4.99 13.45
C ASP A 1117 -23.09 5.82 12.91
N ALA A 1118 -24.09 5.14 12.31
CA ALA A 1118 -25.19 5.76 11.57
C ALA A 1118 -25.96 6.87 12.32
N LYS A 1119 -26.07 6.80 13.66
CA LYS A 1119 -26.72 7.85 14.46
C LYS A 1119 -26.00 9.19 14.39
N PHE A 1120 -24.68 9.19 14.19
CA PHE A 1120 -23.87 10.41 14.13
C PHE A 1120 -24.13 11.23 12.86
N GLN A 1121 -24.52 10.57 11.76
CA GLN A 1121 -24.91 11.26 10.53
C GLN A 1121 -26.31 11.90 10.61
N GLU A 1122 -27.20 11.35 11.44
CA GLU A 1122 -28.54 11.89 11.63
C GLU A 1122 -28.53 13.16 12.51
N GLU A 1123 -27.71 13.19 13.57
CA GLU A 1123 -27.58 14.36 14.46
C GLU A 1123 -26.79 15.53 13.82
N GLN A 1124 -25.80 15.28 12.96
CA GLN A 1124 -25.10 16.38 12.25
C GLN A 1124 -25.98 17.13 11.24
N LYS A 1125 -27.13 16.58 10.85
CA LYS A 1125 -27.96 17.09 9.75
C LYS A 1125 -28.62 18.46 10.01
N TYR A 1126 -28.46 19.05 11.20
CA TYR A 1126 -29.28 20.19 11.64
C TYR A 1126 -28.59 21.48 12.14
N ASN A 1127 -27.31 21.52 12.57
CA ASN A 1127 -26.80 22.73 13.25
C ASN A 1127 -25.27 23.03 13.22
N ALA A 1128 -24.47 22.46 12.32
CA ALA A 1128 -23.01 22.71 12.26
C ALA A 1128 -22.54 23.26 10.89
N PRO A 1129 -22.08 24.53 10.81
CA PRO A 1129 -21.44 25.06 9.61
C PRO A 1129 -20.03 24.46 9.37
N GLU A 1130 -19.68 24.26 8.10
CA GLU A 1130 -18.28 24.14 7.60
C GLU A 1130 -17.38 23.01 8.15
N ALA A 1131 -17.94 21.88 8.60
CA ALA A 1131 -17.18 20.65 8.89
C ALA A 1131 -16.66 19.92 7.62
N LYS A 1132 -16.01 20.65 6.69
CA LYS A 1132 -15.55 20.17 5.36
C LYS A 1132 -14.57 18.98 5.41
N TYR A 1133 -13.90 18.74 6.55
CA TYR A 1133 -12.85 17.74 6.70
C TYR A 1133 -13.36 16.30 6.92
N PHE A 1134 -14.66 16.08 7.17
CA PHE A 1134 -15.16 14.80 7.72
C PHE A 1134 -16.22 14.08 6.87
N ARG A 1135 -16.36 14.42 5.58
CA ARG A 1135 -17.21 13.65 4.64
C ARG A 1135 -16.48 12.43 4.10
N VAL A 1136 -16.37 11.38 4.92
CA VAL A 1136 -16.12 10.02 4.42
C VAL A 1136 -17.46 9.44 3.93
N PRO A 1137 -17.55 8.91 2.69
CA PRO A 1137 -18.77 8.25 2.22
C PRO A 1137 -19.14 7.06 3.12
N SER A 1138 -20.43 6.87 3.40
CA SER A 1138 -20.97 5.86 4.34
C SER A 1138 -20.90 4.40 3.84
N SER A 1139 -19.89 4.07 3.04
CA SER A 1139 -19.76 2.81 2.29
C SER A 1139 -18.29 2.41 2.03
N GLN A 1140 -17.34 2.93 2.82
CA GLN A 1140 -15.89 2.73 2.61
C GLN A 1140 -15.21 2.02 3.79
N SER A 1141 -15.68 0.82 4.12
CA SER A 1141 -14.76 -0.21 4.65
C SER A 1141 -13.74 -0.58 3.58
N TYR A 1142 -12.53 -0.99 3.97
CA TYR A 1142 -11.64 -1.69 3.04
C TYR A 1142 -12.29 -3.00 2.59
N SER A 1143 -12.25 -3.28 1.29
CA SER A 1143 -12.60 -4.59 0.74
C SER A 1143 -11.53 -5.64 1.07
N ASP A 1144 -11.93 -6.92 1.13
CA ASP A 1144 -11.00 -8.06 1.20
C ASP A 1144 -9.93 -7.99 0.09
N HIS A 1145 -10.25 -7.38 -1.06
CA HIS A 1145 -9.32 -7.12 -2.15
C HIS A 1145 -8.24 -6.09 -1.75
N GLU A 1146 -8.60 -4.89 -1.30
CA GLU A 1146 -7.64 -3.89 -0.80
C GLU A 1146 -6.76 -4.46 0.34
N LEU A 1147 -7.37 -5.24 1.26
CA LEU A 1147 -6.69 -5.87 2.38
C LEU A 1147 -5.81 -7.08 1.97
N GLY A 1148 -6.05 -7.65 0.79
CA GLY A 1148 -5.17 -8.63 0.15
C GLY A 1148 -3.94 -8.02 -0.53
N PHE A 1149 -3.95 -6.71 -0.81
CA PHE A 1149 -2.85 -5.97 -1.43
C PHE A 1149 -2.22 -4.93 -0.47
N VAL A 1150 -2.20 -5.23 0.83
CA VAL A 1150 -1.48 -4.42 1.83
C VAL A 1150 0.03 -4.43 1.54
N CYS A 1151 0.69 -3.29 1.75
CA CYS A 1151 2.13 -3.30 1.86
C CYS A 1151 2.57 -4.02 3.14
N HIS A 1152 3.70 -4.73 3.08
CA HIS A 1152 4.36 -5.30 4.25
C HIS A 1152 5.63 -4.50 4.58
N GLY A 1153 5.95 -4.39 5.87
CA GLY A 1153 7.16 -3.74 6.33
C GLY A 1153 8.43 -4.55 6.09
N GLU A 1154 9.56 -3.90 6.26
CA GLU A 1154 10.80 -4.51 6.70
C GLU A 1154 11.36 -3.66 7.86
N CYS A 1155 11.73 -4.31 8.96
CA CYS A 1155 12.27 -3.66 10.16
C CYS A 1155 13.78 -3.89 10.26
N LYS A 1156 14.55 -2.80 10.32
CA LYS A 1156 15.99 -2.81 10.56
C LYS A 1156 16.24 -2.70 12.06
N PRO A 1157 16.98 -3.63 12.69
CA PRO A 1157 17.29 -3.56 14.12
C PRO A 1157 18.46 -2.60 14.37
N ALA A 1158 18.52 -2.03 15.57
CA ALA A 1158 19.75 -1.42 16.07
C ALA A 1158 20.83 -2.50 16.28
N PRO A 1159 22.14 -2.18 16.11
CA PRO A 1159 23.21 -3.17 16.24
C PRO A 1159 23.18 -3.92 17.58
N GLY A 1160 23.13 -5.24 17.52
CA GLY A 1160 23.01 -6.15 18.67
C GLY A 1160 21.58 -6.67 18.95
N TYR A 1161 20.56 -6.17 18.25
CA TYR A 1161 19.16 -6.58 18.39
C TYR A 1161 18.65 -7.44 17.21
N GLU A 1162 19.55 -7.94 16.37
CA GLU A 1162 19.22 -8.70 15.15
C GLU A 1162 18.41 -9.97 15.46
N GLN A 1163 18.76 -10.66 16.55
CA GLN A 1163 18.09 -11.87 17.01
C GLN A 1163 16.68 -11.63 17.60
N CYS A 1164 16.19 -10.39 17.61
CA CYS A 1164 14.83 -10.06 18.01
C CYS A 1164 13.85 -10.06 16.82
N LEU A 1165 14.36 -10.10 15.58
CA LEU A 1165 13.58 -10.28 14.36
C LEU A 1165 13.49 -11.78 14.05
N ASP A 1166 12.29 -12.34 14.06
CA ASP A 1166 12.05 -13.76 13.81
C ASP A 1166 11.90 -14.00 12.29
N ARG A 1167 13.02 -13.84 11.58
CA ARG A 1167 13.14 -14.09 10.14
C ARG A 1167 13.56 -15.54 9.89
N PRO A 1168 12.95 -16.25 8.91
CA PRO A 1168 13.44 -17.57 8.50
C PRO A 1168 14.86 -17.49 7.94
N LEU A 1169 15.73 -18.41 8.39
CA LEU A 1169 17.12 -18.58 7.97
C LEU A 1169 17.26 -19.31 6.63
#